data_AF-M4RPC0-F1
#
_entry.id   AF-M4RPC0-F1
#
_cell.length_a   1.000
_cell.length_b   1.000
_cell.length_c   1.000
_cell.angle_alpha   90.00
_cell.angle_beta   90.00
_cell.angle_gamma   90.00
#
_symmetry.space_group_name_H-M   'P 1'
#
loop_
_entity.id
_entity.type
_entity.pdbx_description
1 polymer ?
#
loop_
_entity_poly.entity_id
_entity_poly.type
_entity_poly.pdbx_seq_one_letter_code
_entity_poly.pdbx_strand_id
1 'polypeptide(L)'
;MEPTVKQKPGLGDMIKPDDNKILRMECGSGVNYFKFILDLKVPRLWRLEEPWLYQLQARLQDTENRVIDTAEQHFGMRSFISDETSAPKGRLYFNNEPIRLRGANTMGHLQQCVITKDWDQLIDDILLAKLCNLNFFRTTQRPVQPEIYEHFDMLGILSQADYPLFGNLRRNQFDESHRQVREMERLLRKHPSVVIISYMNEPFPNGASKPHRNLDFIEQREWYAIADTIVRQSNPDRVIKAVDGDYDPPSPGISDRHCYNLWYGNHGIDFGKLHRGYWQSSKKDWVHGCGEFGVEALDTPKLMKENYPGNWLKAVDNEGNWTPEYVGGNQTYRFHHLWYETPRGGMDSWVKKSHDFQKLSLRHIGEAFRRDNQMVTCAVHLFIDAFPSSWMKTIIDSDRKVKGGFFGLREAFSPVAVSIRLDKFSWYVGESISAEAWVANDTNRCLKNWLLHYSVSNESGKLLSSGSSETIIDSCQALYQGDICYHLSEQLNKREKVKITLTLIDEAGHVVHQCEQDLLVFPKPVISDLQVFHLFPEESKSTSGLLEFMGAKSCHAIDNANVILADADSFLQYEQEGTLSAVKQGARLVLFSLPEGEHDIAGHLVKVLPTGMAERHFVSRDSNHACVSGFKEDDLRFWYNQKLDNISPFYNSCILPEPYIKPILLTGTGNSGFGGTHEWTDALVAGDIAYGNGVIRFCQIAMSEWIAENGSAGLLAKELLSR
;
A
#
# COMPACT_ATOMS: atom_id res chain seq x y z
N MET A 1 -30.61 26.80 -43.48
CA MET A 1 -30.69 25.63 -42.58
C MET A 1 -30.63 26.15 -41.19
N GLU A 2 -31.55 25.76 -40.31
CA GLU A 2 -31.83 26.49 -39.08
C GLU A 2 -32.06 25.49 -37.92
N PRO A 3 -31.15 25.35 -36.94
CA PRO A 3 -31.20 24.27 -35.95
C PRO A 3 -32.20 24.53 -34.81
N THR A 4 -33.22 23.70 -34.72
CA THR A 4 -34.25 23.73 -33.66
C THR A 4 -33.83 22.95 -32.42
N VAL A 5 -34.08 23.49 -31.22
CA VAL A 5 -33.98 22.74 -29.96
C VAL A 5 -35.38 22.37 -29.50
N LYS A 6 -35.63 21.10 -29.21
CA LYS A 6 -36.90 20.62 -28.66
C LYS A 6 -36.64 19.85 -27.37
N GLN A 7 -37.06 20.41 -26.25
CA GLN A 7 -37.18 19.64 -25.02
C GLN A 7 -38.39 18.71 -25.17
N LYS A 8 -38.17 17.39 -25.13
CA LYS A 8 -39.24 16.40 -25.03
C LYS A 8 -39.32 15.95 -23.56
N PRO A 9 -40.49 16.02 -22.91
CA PRO A 9 -40.66 15.49 -21.57
C PRO A 9 -40.36 13.99 -21.54
N GLY A 10 -39.78 13.51 -20.44
CA GLY A 10 -39.71 12.06 -20.18
C GLY A 10 -41.10 11.49 -19.93
N LEU A 11 -41.22 10.16 -19.97
CA LEU A 11 -42.48 9.48 -19.65
C LEU A 11 -42.90 9.86 -18.21
N GLY A 12 -43.97 10.67 -18.06
CA GLY A 12 -44.49 11.12 -16.76
C GLY A 12 -44.30 12.60 -16.40
N ASP A 13 -43.62 13.41 -17.21
CA ASP A 13 -43.48 14.86 -16.97
C ASP A 13 -44.64 15.70 -17.55
N MET A 14 -45.04 16.75 -16.82
CA MET A 14 -46.04 17.74 -17.28
C MET A 14 -45.43 18.71 -18.31
N ILE A 15 -46.13 18.93 -19.43
CA ILE A 15 -45.76 19.85 -20.53
C ILE A 15 -45.66 21.29 -20.00
N LYS A 16 -44.60 22.03 -20.35
CA LYS A 16 -44.33 23.41 -19.94
C LYS A 16 -44.47 24.41 -21.11
N PRO A 17 -44.73 25.71 -20.85
CA PRO A 17 -44.97 26.72 -21.90
C PRO A 17 -43.81 26.99 -22.86
N ASP A 18 -42.59 26.61 -22.46
CA ASP A 18 -41.36 26.83 -23.23
C ASP A 18 -41.03 25.64 -24.16
N ASP A 19 -41.82 24.56 -24.09
CA ASP A 19 -41.70 23.39 -24.94
C ASP A 19 -41.98 23.78 -26.40
N ASN A 20 -41.04 23.47 -27.32
CA ASN A 20 -41.07 23.74 -28.78
C ASN A 20 -40.60 25.13 -29.28
N LYS A 21 -39.77 25.88 -28.54
CA LYS A 21 -39.10 27.07 -29.11
C LYS A 21 -38.07 26.69 -30.19
N ILE A 22 -38.34 27.07 -31.44
CA ILE A 22 -37.49 26.87 -32.61
C ILE A 22 -36.53 28.07 -32.76
N LEU A 23 -35.22 27.83 -32.61
CA LEU A 23 -34.16 28.78 -32.96
C LEU A 23 -33.60 28.44 -34.34
N ARG A 24 -33.04 29.44 -35.03
CA ARG A 24 -32.77 29.36 -36.47
C ARG A 24 -31.47 30.13 -36.81
N MET A 25 -30.45 29.47 -37.37
CA MET A 25 -29.10 30.01 -37.63
C MET A 25 -28.46 29.40 -38.88
N GLU A 26 -27.90 30.21 -39.77
CA GLU A 26 -27.27 29.77 -41.02
C GLU A 26 -25.89 29.12 -40.82
N CYS A 27 -25.59 28.06 -41.58
CA CYS A 27 -24.26 27.45 -41.65
C CYS A 27 -23.47 28.00 -42.84
N GLY A 28 -22.21 28.38 -42.64
CA GLY A 28 -21.27 28.76 -43.70
C GLY A 28 -20.37 27.61 -44.17
N SER A 29 -19.53 27.86 -45.16
CA SER A 29 -18.50 26.89 -45.60
C SER A 29 -17.49 26.60 -44.49
N GLY A 30 -17.13 25.33 -44.31
CA GLY A 30 -16.16 24.89 -43.30
C GLY A 30 -16.79 24.54 -41.94
N VAL A 31 -15.99 24.59 -40.86
CA VAL A 31 -16.44 24.24 -39.50
C VAL A 31 -17.24 25.38 -38.90
N ASN A 32 -18.45 25.08 -38.42
CA ASN A 32 -19.34 26.03 -37.76
C ASN A 32 -19.50 25.63 -36.29
N TYR A 33 -19.46 26.60 -35.38
CA TYR A 33 -19.65 26.38 -33.94
C TYR A 33 -20.92 27.08 -33.47
N PHE A 34 -21.82 26.33 -32.82
CA PHE A 34 -23.05 26.85 -32.26
C PHE A 34 -23.08 26.62 -30.75
N LYS A 35 -23.48 27.63 -29.98
CA LYS A 35 -23.67 27.55 -28.53
C LYS A 35 -25.12 27.87 -28.19
N PHE A 36 -25.79 26.91 -27.57
CA PHE A 36 -27.17 27.06 -27.10
C PHE A 36 -27.15 27.18 -25.57
N ILE A 37 -28.02 28.03 -25.04
CA ILE A 37 -28.27 28.13 -23.60
C ILE A 37 -29.61 27.43 -23.35
N LEU A 38 -29.58 26.35 -22.57
CA LEU A 38 -30.75 25.60 -22.16
C LEU A 38 -31.01 25.89 -20.68
N ASP A 39 -32.17 26.45 -20.35
CA ASP A 39 -32.55 26.74 -18.97
C ASP A 39 -33.18 25.50 -18.31
N LEU A 40 -32.45 24.87 -17.39
CA LEU A 40 -32.93 23.76 -16.56
C LEU A 40 -33.21 24.27 -15.15
N LYS A 41 -34.45 24.72 -14.89
CA LYS A 41 -34.81 25.37 -13.61
C LYS A 41 -34.53 24.54 -12.35
N VAL A 42 -34.80 23.24 -12.42
CA VAL A 42 -34.56 22.29 -11.30
C VAL A 42 -34.06 20.98 -11.90
N PRO A 43 -32.75 20.84 -12.14
CA PRO A 43 -32.20 19.61 -12.71
C PRO A 43 -32.19 18.51 -11.65
N ARG A 44 -32.66 17.31 -12.01
CA ARG A 44 -32.25 16.08 -11.33
C ARG A 44 -30.74 15.91 -11.50
N LEU A 45 -30.05 15.69 -10.40
CA LEU A 45 -28.59 15.60 -10.36
C LEU A 45 -28.12 14.17 -10.62
N TRP A 46 -26.95 14.04 -11.22
CA TRP A 46 -26.19 12.81 -11.29
C TRP A 46 -25.48 12.59 -9.95
N ARG A 47 -25.79 11.48 -9.28
CA ARG A 47 -25.18 11.01 -8.00
C ARG A 47 -24.65 9.58 -8.19
N LEU A 48 -23.83 9.07 -7.26
CA LEU A 48 -23.23 7.73 -7.41
C LEU A 48 -24.25 6.59 -7.28
N GLU A 49 -25.30 6.82 -6.49
CA GLU A 49 -26.40 5.91 -6.18
C GLU A 49 -27.63 6.20 -7.06
N GLU A 50 -27.73 7.44 -7.54
CA GLU A 50 -28.79 7.92 -8.41
C GLU A 50 -28.18 8.64 -9.64
N PRO A 51 -27.54 7.91 -10.57
CA PRO A 51 -26.83 8.50 -11.71
C PRO A 51 -27.80 8.98 -12.80
N TRP A 52 -28.51 10.09 -12.55
CA TRP A 52 -29.49 10.63 -13.49
C TRP A 52 -28.83 11.17 -14.77
N LEU A 53 -29.20 10.59 -15.92
CA LEU A 53 -28.73 10.99 -17.24
C LEU A 53 -29.86 11.60 -18.07
N TYR A 54 -29.56 12.72 -18.72
CA TYR A 54 -30.36 13.33 -19.77
C TYR A 54 -29.83 12.91 -21.14
N GLN A 55 -30.64 13.12 -22.18
CA GLN A 55 -30.22 12.96 -23.57
C GLN A 55 -30.46 14.26 -24.33
N LEU A 56 -29.43 14.75 -25.00
CA LEU A 56 -29.53 15.81 -25.99
C LEU A 56 -29.64 15.18 -27.37
N GLN A 57 -30.67 15.54 -28.14
CA GLN A 57 -30.81 15.14 -29.54
C GLN A 57 -30.68 16.38 -30.43
N ALA A 58 -29.76 16.34 -31.39
CA ALA A 58 -29.54 17.37 -32.38
C ALA A 58 -29.94 16.85 -33.77
N ARG A 59 -30.59 17.70 -34.57
CA ARG A 59 -30.94 17.41 -35.96
C ARG A 59 -30.49 18.56 -36.84
N LEU A 60 -29.78 18.24 -37.92
CA LEU A 60 -29.45 19.19 -38.97
C LEU A 60 -30.47 19.04 -40.09
N GLN A 61 -31.07 20.16 -40.53
CA GLN A 61 -32.10 20.17 -41.57
C GLN A 61 -31.73 21.10 -42.71
N ASP A 62 -32.04 20.70 -43.94
CA ASP A 62 -31.85 21.53 -45.13
C ASP A 62 -32.83 22.70 -45.24
N THR A 63 -32.68 23.52 -46.27
CA THR A 63 -33.58 24.65 -46.55
C THR A 63 -35.02 24.21 -46.88
N GLU A 64 -35.24 22.94 -47.19
CA GLU A 64 -36.55 22.31 -47.43
C GLU A 64 -37.07 21.58 -46.17
N ASN A 65 -36.43 21.78 -45.01
CA ASN A 65 -36.69 21.10 -43.73
C ASN A 65 -36.44 19.58 -43.72
N ARG A 66 -35.73 19.04 -44.72
CA ARG A 66 -35.32 17.62 -44.73
C ARG A 66 -34.18 17.41 -43.75
N VAL A 67 -34.28 16.39 -42.90
CA VAL A 67 -33.20 16.04 -41.97
C VAL A 67 -32.02 15.47 -42.77
N ILE A 68 -30.86 16.10 -42.66
CA ILE A 68 -29.60 15.70 -43.31
C ILE A 68 -28.77 14.82 -42.38
N ASP A 69 -28.79 15.15 -41.09
CA ASP A 69 -28.00 14.46 -40.08
C ASP A 69 -28.67 14.54 -38.70
N THR A 70 -28.37 13.57 -37.85
CA THR A 70 -28.85 13.51 -36.47
C THR A 70 -27.75 12.99 -35.57
N ALA A 71 -27.63 13.59 -34.39
CA ALA A 71 -26.73 13.12 -33.34
C ALA A 71 -27.46 13.12 -32.00
N GLU A 72 -27.06 12.21 -31.12
CA GLU A 72 -27.52 12.19 -29.73
C GLU A 72 -26.34 12.05 -28.77
N GLN A 73 -26.50 12.59 -27.56
CA GLN A 73 -25.48 12.52 -26.52
C GLN A 73 -26.14 12.49 -25.15
N HIS A 74 -25.76 11.50 -24.32
CA HIS A 74 -26.13 11.46 -22.92
C HIS A 74 -25.23 12.39 -22.09
N PHE A 75 -25.79 13.01 -21.05
CA PHE A 75 -25.05 13.85 -20.10
C PHE A 75 -25.73 13.86 -18.73
N GLY A 76 -24.98 14.14 -17.67
CA GLY A 76 -25.49 14.25 -16.30
C GLY A 76 -25.24 15.64 -15.70
N MET A 77 -26.14 16.10 -14.85
CA MET A 77 -25.99 17.38 -14.15
C MET A 77 -25.33 17.14 -12.78
N ARG A 78 -24.10 17.63 -12.59
CA ARG A 78 -23.38 17.57 -11.31
C ARG A 78 -22.51 18.81 -11.08
N SER A 79 -22.01 19.00 -9.86
CA SER A 79 -20.80 19.81 -9.61
C SER A 79 -19.68 18.92 -9.07
N PHE A 80 -18.44 19.20 -9.47
CA PHE A 80 -17.26 18.60 -8.85
C PHE A 80 -16.18 19.68 -8.72
N ILE A 81 -15.73 19.94 -7.51
CA ILE A 81 -14.90 21.10 -7.17
C ILE A 81 -13.69 20.63 -6.39
N SER A 82 -12.51 21.12 -6.77
CA SER A 82 -11.32 21.14 -5.93
C SER A 82 -11.19 22.55 -5.36
N ASP A 83 -11.45 22.71 -4.06
CA ASP A 83 -11.46 24.02 -3.40
C ASP A 83 -10.03 24.52 -3.15
N GLU A 84 -9.58 25.47 -3.96
CA GLU A 84 -8.27 26.11 -3.82
C GLU A 84 -8.30 27.42 -3.02
N THR A 85 -9.45 27.75 -2.42
CA THR A 85 -9.67 28.99 -1.67
C THR A 85 -9.55 28.80 -0.15
N SER A 86 -9.92 27.62 0.36
CA SER A 86 -9.77 27.26 1.77
C SER A 86 -8.38 26.71 2.10
N ALA A 87 -8.02 26.69 3.39
CA ALA A 87 -6.81 26.05 3.89
C ALA A 87 -7.14 24.79 4.72
N PRO A 88 -6.56 23.61 4.42
CA PRO A 88 -5.70 23.34 3.26
C PRO A 88 -6.49 23.35 1.94
N LYS A 89 -5.83 23.77 0.86
CA LYS A 89 -6.34 23.82 -0.51
C LYS A 89 -6.46 22.43 -1.12
N GLY A 90 -7.36 22.26 -2.08
CA GLY A 90 -7.57 21.05 -2.88
C GLY A 90 -8.61 20.08 -2.32
N ARG A 91 -9.35 20.46 -1.27
CA ARG A 91 -10.47 19.63 -0.77
C ARG A 91 -11.49 19.39 -1.87
N LEU A 92 -11.95 18.15 -1.98
CA LEU A 92 -12.85 17.73 -3.05
C LEU A 92 -14.31 17.79 -2.59
N TYR A 93 -15.18 18.32 -3.45
CA TYR A 93 -16.62 18.38 -3.25
C TYR A 93 -17.35 17.83 -4.47
N PHE A 94 -18.33 16.98 -4.25
CA PHE A 94 -19.24 16.46 -5.26
C PHE A 94 -20.66 16.89 -4.92
N ASN A 95 -21.31 17.62 -5.83
CA ASN A 95 -22.63 18.23 -5.60
C ASN A 95 -22.68 19.09 -4.31
N ASN A 96 -21.59 19.84 -4.06
CA ASN A 96 -21.36 20.69 -2.87
C ASN A 96 -21.22 19.94 -1.53
N GLU A 97 -21.13 18.61 -1.56
CA GLU A 97 -20.88 17.77 -0.38
C GLU A 97 -19.41 17.29 -0.41
N PRO A 98 -18.69 17.26 0.72
CA PRO A 98 -17.30 16.80 0.74
C PRO A 98 -17.22 15.34 0.31
N ILE A 99 -16.14 14.96 -0.38
CA ILE A 99 -15.90 13.59 -0.84
C ILE A 99 -14.41 13.23 -0.77
N ARG A 100 -14.12 11.96 -0.48
CA ARG A 100 -12.81 11.35 -0.72
C ARG A 100 -12.90 10.33 -1.84
N LEU A 101 -11.91 10.34 -2.74
CA LEU A 101 -11.83 9.38 -3.83
C LEU A 101 -11.04 8.15 -3.37
N ARG A 102 -11.72 7.01 -3.28
CA ARG A 102 -11.14 5.72 -2.92
C ARG A 102 -11.33 4.82 -4.11
N GLY A 103 -10.25 4.50 -4.80
CA GLY A 103 -10.35 3.87 -6.09
C GLY A 103 -9.25 2.90 -6.42
N ALA A 104 -9.21 2.59 -7.71
CA ALA A 104 -8.20 1.74 -8.29
C ALA A 104 -7.77 2.27 -9.65
N ASN A 105 -6.52 1.99 -9.99
CA ASN A 105 -6.00 2.18 -11.33
C ASN A 105 -6.46 1.02 -12.23
N THR A 106 -6.72 1.32 -13.50
CA THR A 106 -7.05 0.30 -14.50
C THR A 106 -6.01 0.28 -15.61
N MET A 107 -5.57 -0.91 -16.01
CA MET A 107 -4.69 -1.10 -17.17
C MET A 107 -5.18 -2.25 -18.04
N GLY A 108 -6.00 -1.95 -19.05
CA GLY A 108 -6.34 -2.87 -20.14
C GLY A 108 -7.64 -3.68 -19.99
N HIS A 109 -8.01 -4.16 -18.79
CA HIS A 109 -9.13 -5.10 -18.64
C HIS A 109 -10.48 -4.55 -19.13
N LEU A 110 -10.80 -3.27 -18.87
CA LEU A 110 -12.02 -2.63 -19.38
C LEU A 110 -12.01 -2.54 -20.91
N GLN A 111 -10.85 -2.27 -21.50
CA GLN A 111 -10.72 -2.19 -22.97
C GLN A 111 -10.88 -3.55 -23.64
N GLN A 112 -10.47 -4.64 -22.98
CA GLN A 112 -10.71 -6.00 -23.49
C GLN A 112 -12.21 -6.28 -23.61
N CYS A 113 -13.01 -5.84 -22.63
CA CYS A 113 -14.47 -5.95 -22.68
C CYS A 113 -15.05 -5.17 -23.87
N VAL A 114 -14.57 -3.94 -24.12
CA VAL A 114 -15.02 -3.14 -25.28
C VAL A 114 -14.62 -3.80 -26.62
N ILE A 115 -13.37 -4.26 -26.75
CA ILE A 115 -12.86 -4.89 -27.99
C ILE A 115 -13.69 -6.13 -28.35
N THR A 116 -14.06 -6.92 -27.33
CA THR A 116 -14.87 -8.14 -27.48
C THR A 116 -16.38 -7.86 -27.49
N LYS A 117 -16.80 -6.62 -27.21
CA LYS A 117 -18.19 -6.19 -27.02
C LYS A 117 -18.91 -6.96 -25.90
N ASP A 118 -18.17 -7.34 -24.88
CA ASP A 118 -18.68 -7.99 -23.67
C ASP A 118 -19.09 -6.93 -22.64
N TRP A 119 -20.30 -6.40 -22.82
CA TRP A 119 -20.83 -5.34 -21.96
C TRP A 119 -21.21 -5.86 -20.57
N ASP A 120 -21.65 -7.12 -20.47
CA ASP A 120 -22.00 -7.74 -19.20
C ASP A 120 -20.75 -7.86 -18.31
N GLN A 121 -19.61 -8.30 -18.87
CA GLN A 121 -18.34 -8.32 -18.13
C GLN A 121 -17.86 -6.91 -17.76
N LEU A 122 -18.05 -5.91 -18.63
CA LEU A 122 -17.70 -4.52 -18.32
C LEU A 122 -18.52 -4.00 -17.13
N ILE A 123 -19.81 -4.32 -17.09
CA ILE A 123 -20.70 -4.00 -15.97
C ILE A 123 -20.21 -4.70 -14.70
N ASP A 124 -19.95 -6.00 -14.76
CA ASP A 124 -19.49 -6.78 -13.60
C ASP A 124 -18.14 -6.28 -13.05
N ASP A 125 -17.19 -5.93 -13.93
CA ASP A 125 -15.90 -5.35 -13.54
C ASP A 125 -16.07 -4.04 -12.76
N ILE A 126 -17.03 -3.19 -13.16
CA ILE A 126 -17.36 -1.95 -12.45
C ILE A 126 -18.08 -2.22 -11.14
N LEU A 127 -19.01 -3.18 -11.12
CA LEU A 127 -19.73 -3.58 -9.91
C LEU A 127 -18.79 -4.21 -8.87
N LEU A 128 -17.75 -4.95 -9.29
CA LEU A 128 -16.71 -5.46 -8.40
C LEU A 128 -16.01 -4.32 -7.64
N ALA A 129 -15.76 -3.18 -8.29
CA ALA A 129 -15.17 -2.02 -7.62
C ALA A 129 -16.10 -1.46 -6.54
N LYS A 130 -17.41 -1.36 -6.84
CA LYS A 130 -18.41 -0.95 -5.84
C LYS A 130 -18.51 -1.94 -4.68
N LEU A 131 -18.45 -3.25 -4.94
CA LEU A 131 -18.41 -4.30 -3.91
C LEU A 131 -17.14 -4.22 -3.04
N CYS A 132 -16.08 -3.61 -3.54
CA CYS A 132 -14.85 -3.31 -2.80
C CYS A 132 -14.90 -1.93 -2.08
N ASN A 133 -16.06 -1.29 -2.02
CA ASN A 133 -16.27 0.06 -1.46
C ASN A 133 -15.51 1.19 -2.20
N LEU A 134 -15.12 0.95 -3.46
CA LEU A 134 -14.51 1.96 -4.32
C LEU A 134 -15.60 2.85 -4.94
N ASN A 135 -15.30 4.14 -5.06
CA ASN A 135 -16.17 5.13 -5.69
C ASN A 135 -15.54 5.78 -6.94
N PHE A 136 -14.35 5.31 -7.33
CA PHE A 136 -13.51 5.98 -8.32
C PHE A 136 -12.61 5.01 -9.09
N PHE A 137 -12.43 5.26 -10.40
CA PHE A 137 -11.38 4.64 -11.21
C PHE A 137 -10.42 5.67 -11.80
N ARG A 138 -9.14 5.35 -11.83
CA ARG A 138 -8.13 6.09 -12.61
C ARG A 138 -7.78 5.29 -13.86
N THR A 139 -8.05 5.83 -15.05
CA THR A 139 -7.56 5.23 -16.31
C THR A 139 -6.09 5.64 -16.50
N THR A 140 -5.22 4.99 -15.71
CA THR A 140 -3.82 5.39 -15.57
C THR A 140 -3.09 5.42 -16.91
N GLN A 141 -2.37 6.51 -17.16
CA GLN A 141 -1.54 6.75 -18.34
C GLN A 141 -2.26 6.64 -19.71
N ARG A 142 -3.59 6.77 -19.78
CA ARG A 142 -4.31 6.81 -21.07
C ARG A 142 -5.79 7.24 -20.98
N PRO A 143 -6.32 7.92 -22.02
CA PRO A 143 -7.74 7.89 -22.30
C PRO A 143 -8.16 6.50 -22.80
N VAL A 144 -9.41 6.13 -22.60
CA VAL A 144 -9.99 4.86 -23.06
C VAL A 144 -11.20 5.10 -23.96
N GLN A 145 -11.79 4.02 -24.47
CA GLN A 145 -12.94 4.07 -25.35
C GLN A 145 -14.16 4.73 -24.64
N PRO A 146 -14.98 5.51 -25.37
CA PRO A 146 -16.12 6.23 -24.79
C PRO A 146 -17.10 5.31 -24.07
N GLU A 147 -17.28 4.08 -24.54
CA GLU A 147 -18.18 3.10 -23.95
C GLU A 147 -17.83 2.84 -22.47
N ILE A 148 -16.55 2.86 -22.09
CA ILE A 148 -16.16 2.68 -20.69
C ILE A 148 -16.67 3.84 -19.82
N TYR A 149 -16.51 5.08 -20.27
CA TYR A 149 -17.02 6.25 -19.56
C TYR A 149 -18.56 6.27 -19.54
N GLU A 150 -19.23 5.80 -20.60
CA GLU A 150 -20.68 5.64 -20.62
C GLU A 150 -21.15 4.63 -19.56
N HIS A 151 -20.43 3.53 -19.37
CA HIS A 151 -20.73 2.58 -18.30
C HIS A 151 -20.43 3.15 -16.91
N PHE A 152 -19.38 3.97 -16.76
CA PHE A 152 -19.17 4.72 -15.51
C PHE A 152 -20.30 5.70 -15.22
N ASP A 153 -20.78 6.40 -16.24
CA ASP A 153 -21.91 7.33 -16.16
C ASP A 153 -23.19 6.61 -15.73
N MET A 154 -23.49 5.45 -16.36
CA MET A 154 -24.70 4.66 -16.06
C MET A 154 -24.64 3.99 -14.68
N LEU A 155 -23.47 3.50 -14.29
CA LEU A 155 -23.31 2.75 -13.05
C LEU A 155 -22.99 3.65 -11.85
N GLY A 156 -22.77 4.95 -12.04
CA GLY A 156 -22.55 5.90 -10.94
C GLY A 156 -21.21 5.68 -10.24
N ILE A 157 -20.11 5.68 -10.99
CA ILE A 157 -18.74 5.66 -10.46
C ILE A 157 -17.96 6.84 -11.01
N LEU A 158 -17.17 7.51 -10.19
CA LEU A 158 -16.32 8.62 -10.62
C LEU A 158 -15.09 8.11 -11.36
N SER A 159 -14.47 8.97 -12.14
CA SER A 159 -13.23 8.64 -12.81
C SER A 159 -12.27 9.81 -12.96
N GLN A 160 -10.98 9.46 -13.02
CA GLN A 160 -9.92 10.29 -13.52
C GLN A 160 -9.41 9.70 -14.82
N ALA A 161 -9.20 10.55 -15.81
CA ALA A 161 -8.58 10.17 -17.06
C ALA A 161 -7.20 10.81 -17.19
N ASP A 162 -6.18 9.98 -17.38
CA ASP A 162 -4.82 10.45 -17.57
C ASP A 162 -4.55 10.69 -19.06
N TYR A 163 -3.82 11.77 -19.34
CA TYR A 163 -3.13 11.94 -20.61
C TYR A 163 -2.02 10.89 -20.73
N PRO A 164 -1.76 10.35 -21.94
CA PRO A 164 -0.85 9.21 -22.11
C PRO A 164 0.62 9.62 -22.09
N LEU A 165 1.10 10.07 -20.92
CA LEU A 165 2.45 10.55 -20.73
C LEU A 165 3.03 10.03 -19.41
N PHE A 166 4.22 9.43 -19.52
CA PHE A 166 4.94 8.79 -18.42
C PHE A 166 6.39 9.26 -18.40
N GLY A 167 6.86 9.75 -17.26
CA GLY A 167 8.24 10.18 -17.08
C GLY A 167 8.58 11.51 -17.75
N ASN A 168 8.46 11.61 -19.07
CA ASN A 168 9.04 12.72 -19.84
C ASN A 168 8.28 13.01 -21.12
N LEU A 169 8.32 14.27 -21.56
CA LEU A 169 7.88 14.69 -22.90
C LEU A 169 9.08 15.06 -23.78
N ARG A 170 9.10 14.59 -25.03
CA ARG A 170 10.11 14.96 -26.02
C ARG A 170 9.86 16.38 -26.53
N ARG A 171 10.92 17.19 -26.65
CA ARG A 171 10.83 18.59 -27.13
C ARG A 171 10.11 18.74 -28.46
N ASN A 172 10.38 17.85 -29.42
CA ASN A 172 9.76 17.88 -30.74
C ASN A 172 8.29 17.40 -30.77
N GLN A 173 7.71 16.99 -29.63
CA GLN A 173 6.31 16.61 -29.50
C GLN A 173 5.47 17.69 -28.80
N PHE A 174 6.04 18.88 -28.55
CA PHE A 174 5.38 19.95 -27.80
C PHE A 174 4.02 20.35 -28.42
N ASP A 175 3.95 20.63 -29.72
CA ASP A 175 2.68 21.05 -30.35
C ASP A 175 1.68 19.90 -30.48
N GLU A 176 2.16 18.72 -30.86
CA GLU A 176 1.33 17.53 -31.03
C GLU A 176 0.69 17.10 -29.71
N SER A 177 1.44 17.18 -28.60
CA SER A 177 0.91 16.85 -27.28
C SER A 177 -0.21 17.79 -26.83
N HIS A 178 -0.07 19.10 -27.07
CA HIS A 178 -1.17 20.07 -26.83
C HIS A 178 -2.38 19.81 -27.72
N ARG A 179 -2.17 19.40 -28.98
CA ARG A 179 -3.27 18.97 -29.85
C ARG A 179 -4.01 17.77 -29.25
N GLN A 180 -3.28 16.77 -28.76
CA GLN A 180 -3.87 15.57 -28.13
C GLN A 180 -4.60 15.89 -26.82
N VAL A 181 -4.11 16.83 -25.99
CA VAL A 181 -4.83 17.31 -24.79
C VAL A 181 -6.23 17.83 -25.15
N ARG A 182 -6.33 18.59 -26.26
CA ARG A 182 -7.63 19.08 -26.75
C ARG A 182 -8.55 17.95 -27.18
N GLU A 183 -8.04 16.95 -27.89
CA GLU A 183 -8.84 15.81 -28.32
C GLU A 183 -9.28 14.94 -27.13
N MET A 184 -8.42 14.80 -26.11
CA MET A 184 -8.76 14.12 -24.87
C MET A 184 -9.93 14.84 -24.16
N GLU A 185 -9.87 16.15 -23.93
CA GLU A 185 -11.01 16.82 -23.28
C GLU A 185 -12.28 16.78 -24.12
N ARG A 186 -12.19 16.78 -25.46
CA ARG A 186 -13.36 16.61 -26.33
C ARG A 186 -14.04 15.25 -26.15
N LEU A 187 -13.26 14.19 -25.97
CA LEU A 187 -13.76 12.85 -25.64
C LEU A 187 -14.44 12.86 -24.27
N LEU A 188 -13.81 13.46 -23.27
CA LEU A 188 -14.17 13.32 -21.85
C LEU A 188 -15.29 14.26 -21.37
N ARG A 189 -15.41 15.48 -21.92
CA ARG A 189 -16.28 16.54 -21.39
C ARG A 189 -17.77 16.21 -21.33
N LYS A 190 -18.20 15.21 -22.10
CA LYS A 190 -19.60 14.76 -22.17
C LYS A 190 -19.98 13.80 -21.03
N HIS A 191 -18.99 13.21 -20.35
CA HIS A 191 -19.18 12.18 -19.34
C HIS A 191 -19.22 12.80 -17.93
N PRO A 192 -20.37 12.79 -17.22
CA PRO A 192 -20.44 13.28 -15.85
C PRO A 192 -19.52 12.52 -14.88
N SER A 193 -19.23 11.24 -15.14
CA SER A 193 -18.33 10.41 -14.32
C SER A 193 -16.89 10.89 -14.34
N VAL A 194 -16.42 11.48 -15.45
CA VAL A 194 -15.05 12.01 -15.53
C VAL A 194 -15.03 13.32 -14.75
N VAL A 195 -14.33 13.33 -13.62
CA VAL A 195 -14.28 14.47 -12.70
C VAL A 195 -12.91 15.12 -12.64
N ILE A 196 -11.86 14.32 -12.80
CA ILE A 196 -10.46 14.79 -12.80
C ILE A 196 -9.81 14.38 -14.11
N ILE A 197 -8.90 15.20 -14.63
CA ILE A 197 -7.89 14.76 -15.59
C ILE A 197 -6.50 14.95 -14.98
N SER A 198 -5.55 14.12 -15.40
CA SER A 198 -4.14 14.36 -15.13
C SER A 198 -3.29 14.29 -16.38
N TYR A 199 -2.10 14.89 -16.34
CA TYR A 199 -1.27 14.98 -17.55
C TYR A 199 -0.08 14.04 -17.58
N MET A 200 0.58 13.85 -16.44
CA MET A 200 1.85 13.12 -16.39
C MET A 200 1.86 12.16 -15.21
N ASN A 201 2.21 10.91 -15.47
CA ASN A 201 2.55 9.97 -14.42
C ASN A 201 4.06 9.97 -14.18
N GLU A 202 4.47 10.14 -12.92
CA GLU A 202 5.85 9.99 -12.44
C GLU A 202 6.89 10.77 -13.27
N PRO A 203 6.87 12.11 -13.29
CA PRO A 203 7.87 12.89 -14.01
C PRO A 203 9.29 12.52 -13.54
N PHE A 204 10.19 12.26 -14.49
CA PHE A 204 11.57 11.90 -14.17
C PHE A 204 12.43 13.16 -14.06
N PRO A 205 13.26 13.27 -13.00
CA PRO A 205 14.13 14.43 -12.81
C PRO A 205 14.99 14.73 -14.05
N ASN A 206 15.12 16.02 -14.37
CA ASN A 206 15.95 16.54 -15.45
C ASN A 206 15.74 15.82 -16.81
N GLY A 207 14.49 15.49 -17.13
CA GLY A 207 14.17 14.83 -18.39
C GLY A 207 14.80 13.42 -18.49
N ALA A 208 14.80 12.64 -17.41
CA ALA A 208 15.53 11.38 -17.27
C ALA A 208 17.04 11.54 -17.52
N SER A 209 17.62 12.62 -16.98
CA SER A 209 19.01 13.04 -17.23
C SER A 209 19.34 13.24 -18.73
N LYS A 210 18.33 13.52 -19.56
CA LYS A 210 18.46 13.75 -21.01
C LYS A 210 17.77 15.06 -21.43
N PRO A 211 18.13 16.21 -20.82
CA PRO A 211 17.44 17.48 -21.08
C PRO A 211 17.58 17.99 -22.51
N HIS A 212 18.59 17.53 -23.26
CA HIS A 212 18.73 17.82 -24.69
C HIS A 212 17.66 17.15 -25.58
N ARG A 213 16.92 16.15 -25.05
CA ARG A 213 15.86 15.44 -25.79
C ARG A 213 14.47 15.66 -25.19
N ASN A 214 14.40 15.83 -23.89
CA ASN A 214 13.18 15.93 -23.11
C ASN A 214 13.00 17.35 -22.58
N LEU A 215 11.76 17.74 -22.29
CA LEU A 215 11.50 18.97 -21.54
C LEU A 215 12.20 18.89 -20.19
N ASP A 216 12.82 19.99 -19.78
CA ASP A 216 13.26 20.15 -18.41
C ASP A 216 12.11 20.60 -17.49
N PHE A 217 12.40 20.79 -16.21
CA PHE A 217 11.41 21.17 -15.20
C PHE A 217 10.66 22.48 -15.54
N ILE A 218 11.35 23.49 -16.08
CA ILE A 218 10.74 24.80 -16.37
C ILE A 218 9.79 24.65 -17.57
N GLU A 219 10.28 24.05 -18.64
CA GLU A 219 9.51 23.84 -19.88
C GLU A 219 8.30 22.93 -19.66
N GLN A 220 8.45 21.93 -18.78
CA GLN A 220 7.35 21.04 -18.40
C GLN A 220 6.23 21.81 -17.66
N ARG A 221 6.57 22.78 -16.81
CA ARG A 221 5.58 23.65 -16.16
C ARG A 221 4.88 24.58 -17.13
N GLU A 222 5.60 25.13 -18.11
CA GLU A 222 5.01 25.93 -19.17
C GLU A 222 4.04 25.09 -20.02
N TRP A 223 4.42 23.85 -20.33
CA TRP A 223 3.55 22.89 -21.00
C TRP A 223 2.25 22.65 -20.20
N TYR A 224 2.34 22.45 -18.87
CA TYR A 224 1.14 22.30 -18.04
C TYR A 224 0.21 23.51 -18.10
N ALA A 225 0.75 24.74 -18.07
CA ALA A 225 -0.05 25.96 -18.11
C ALA A 225 -0.82 26.12 -19.45
N ILE A 226 -0.20 25.74 -20.57
CA ILE A 226 -0.85 25.75 -21.88
C ILE A 226 -1.91 24.65 -21.96
N ALA A 227 -1.60 23.44 -21.48
CA ALA A 227 -2.56 22.33 -21.39
C ALA A 227 -3.81 22.72 -20.57
N ASP A 228 -3.63 23.37 -19.42
CA ASP A 228 -4.72 23.89 -18.58
C ASP A 228 -5.61 24.87 -19.35
N THR A 229 -5.00 25.78 -20.10
CA THR A 229 -5.74 26.75 -20.91
C THR A 229 -6.58 26.04 -21.98
N ILE A 230 -6.02 25.04 -22.66
CA ILE A 230 -6.72 24.24 -23.68
C ILE A 230 -7.93 23.50 -23.09
N VAL A 231 -7.74 22.87 -21.93
CA VAL A 231 -8.80 22.15 -21.23
C VAL A 231 -9.91 23.10 -20.81
N ARG A 232 -9.57 24.20 -20.12
CA ARG A 232 -10.56 25.17 -19.60
C ARG A 232 -11.33 25.91 -20.69
N GLN A 233 -10.75 26.06 -21.89
CA GLN A 233 -11.51 26.56 -23.06
C GLN A 233 -12.64 25.61 -23.47
N SER A 234 -12.46 24.30 -23.31
CA SER A 234 -13.44 23.28 -23.70
C SER A 234 -14.38 22.89 -22.56
N ASN A 235 -13.91 23.00 -21.31
CA ASN A 235 -14.60 22.66 -20.08
C ASN A 235 -14.04 23.48 -18.90
N PRO A 236 -14.63 24.65 -18.61
CA PRO A 236 -14.12 25.56 -17.57
C PRO A 236 -14.06 24.96 -16.16
N ASP A 237 -14.97 24.02 -15.86
CA ASP A 237 -15.17 23.43 -14.53
C ASP A 237 -14.34 22.15 -14.29
N ARG A 238 -13.48 21.77 -15.25
CA ARG A 238 -12.63 20.59 -15.11
C ARG A 238 -11.64 20.77 -13.96
N VAL A 239 -11.64 19.83 -13.01
CA VAL A 239 -10.55 19.69 -12.05
C VAL A 239 -9.36 19.04 -12.75
N ILE A 240 -8.19 19.65 -12.58
CA ILE A 240 -6.94 19.23 -13.23
C ILE A 240 -5.92 18.93 -12.15
N LYS A 241 -5.33 17.75 -12.22
CA LYS A 241 -4.23 17.29 -11.40
C LYS A 241 -3.02 17.12 -12.31
N ALA A 242 -2.11 18.09 -12.37
CA ALA A 242 -1.08 18.08 -13.40
C ALA A 242 -0.21 16.80 -13.40
N VAL A 243 0.08 16.28 -12.20
CA VAL A 243 0.94 15.12 -11.98
C VAL A 243 0.31 14.11 -11.02
N ASP A 244 0.38 12.84 -11.39
CA ASP A 244 0.22 11.68 -10.50
C ASP A 244 1.60 11.09 -10.19
N GLY A 245 1.93 10.88 -8.92
CA GLY A 245 3.26 10.43 -8.50
C GLY A 245 4.34 11.48 -8.71
N ASP A 246 4.18 12.68 -8.14
CA ASP A 246 5.16 13.75 -8.28
C ASP A 246 6.42 13.43 -7.47
N TYR A 247 7.49 12.94 -8.09
CA TYR A 247 8.78 12.72 -7.42
C TYR A 247 9.69 13.96 -7.43
N ASP A 248 9.35 14.99 -8.20
CA ASP A 248 10.13 16.23 -8.37
C ASP A 248 9.26 17.48 -8.06
N PRO A 249 8.80 17.61 -6.80
CA PRO A 249 7.80 18.62 -6.42
C PRO A 249 8.36 20.06 -6.48
N PRO A 250 7.49 21.10 -6.52
CA PRO A 250 6.03 21.02 -6.46
C PRO A 250 5.34 21.28 -7.80
N SER A 251 4.51 20.32 -8.23
CA SER A 251 3.56 20.49 -9.34
C SER A 251 2.36 21.38 -8.97
N PRO A 252 1.68 22.00 -9.98
CA PRO A 252 0.43 22.74 -9.77
C PRO A 252 -0.71 21.87 -9.21
N GLY A 253 -1.66 22.47 -8.48
CA GLY A 253 -2.86 21.77 -7.98
C GLY A 253 -2.62 20.83 -6.78
N ILE A 254 -3.46 19.80 -6.62
CA ILE A 254 -3.36 18.81 -5.54
C ILE A 254 -2.02 18.06 -5.63
N SER A 255 -1.33 17.90 -4.49
CA SER A 255 -0.08 17.14 -4.42
C SER A 255 -0.37 15.64 -4.51
N ASP A 256 0.46 14.86 -5.20
CA ASP A 256 0.31 13.41 -5.28
C ASP A 256 1.64 12.68 -5.20
N ARG A 257 1.65 11.53 -4.52
CA ARG A 257 2.84 10.66 -4.40
C ARG A 257 2.45 9.21 -4.56
N HIS A 258 3.32 8.39 -5.12
CA HIS A 258 3.13 6.95 -5.11
C HIS A 258 3.78 6.31 -3.88
N CYS A 259 3.17 5.25 -3.35
CA CYS A 259 3.60 4.61 -2.12
C CYS A 259 3.55 3.08 -2.25
N TYR A 260 4.72 2.47 -2.43
CA TYR A 260 4.90 1.02 -2.52
C TYR A 260 5.75 0.51 -1.35
N ASN A 261 5.60 1.10 -0.18
CA ASN A 261 6.46 0.88 0.98
C ASN A 261 6.49 -0.57 1.49
N LEU A 262 5.36 -1.28 1.39
CA LEU A 262 5.22 -2.71 1.71
C LEU A 262 5.48 -3.64 0.51
N TRP A 263 6.12 -3.14 -0.56
CA TRP A 263 6.60 -3.98 -1.66
C TRP A 263 8.03 -3.65 -2.09
N TYR A 264 8.29 -2.39 -2.46
CA TYR A 264 9.60 -1.89 -2.91
C TYR A 264 10.52 -1.43 -1.78
N GLY A 265 10.25 -1.82 -0.53
CA GLY A 265 11.12 -1.53 0.62
C GLY A 265 11.22 -0.04 0.93
N ASN A 266 10.35 0.47 1.80
CA ASN A 266 10.35 1.88 2.24
C ASN A 266 10.19 2.92 1.11
N HIS A 267 9.72 2.50 -0.08
CA HIS A 267 9.48 3.38 -1.21
C HIS A 267 8.53 4.53 -0.84
N GLY A 268 9.02 5.76 -1.01
CA GLY A 268 8.33 7.01 -0.66
C GLY A 268 8.38 7.29 0.84
N ILE A 269 7.94 6.34 1.66
CA ILE A 269 7.96 6.44 3.13
C ILE A 269 8.12 5.06 3.75
N ASP A 270 8.82 4.99 4.88
CA ASP A 270 8.89 3.79 5.72
C ASP A 270 7.49 3.34 6.19
N PHE A 271 7.28 2.02 6.33
CA PHE A 271 5.98 1.47 6.72
C PHE A 271 5.55 1.94 8.12
N GLY A 272 6.43 1.88 9.11
CA GLY A 272 6.07 2.29 10.47
C GLY A 272 5.77 3.77 10.57
N LYS A 273 6.46 4.61 9.79
CA LYS A 273 6.11 6.03 9.66
C LYS A 273 4.72 6.21 9.06
N LEU A 274 4.39 5.53 7.96
CA LEU A 274 3.04 5.59 7.38
C LEU A 274 1.99 5.15 8.40
N HIS A 275 2.24 4.02 9.08
CA HIS A 275 1.32 3.45 10.06
C HIS A 275 1.08 4.38 11.26
N ARG A 276 2.11 5.12 11.70
CA ARG A 276 2.02 6.19 12.72
C ARG A 276 1.23 7.42 12.28
N GLY A 277 1.02 7.61 10.98
CA GLY A 277 0.30 8.74 10.41
C GLY A 277 1.20 9.82 9.80
N TYR A 278 2.49 9.53 9.60
CA TYR A 278 3.34 10.39 8.77
C TYR A 278 3.00 10.20 7.29
N TRP A 279 3.25 11.24 6.51
CA TRP A 279 3.16 11.20 5.07
C TRP A 279 4.41 11.81 4.42
N GLN A 280 4.59 11.51 3.13
CA GLN A 280 5.63 12.10 2.31
C GLN A 280 5.48 13.62 2.26
N SER A 281 6.60 14.32 2.11
CA SER A 281 6.62 15.78 1.95
C SER A 281 5.65 16.21 0.86
N SER A 282 4.65 17.01 1.22
CA SER A 282 3.64 17.52 0.30
C SER A 282 3.71 19.04 0.26
N LYS A 283 3.11 19.63 -0.77
CA LYS A 283 3.07 21.09 -0.90
C LYS A 283 2.38 21.71 0.33
N LYS A 284 3.03 22.69 0.97
CA LYS A 284 2.50 23.37 2.14
C LYS A 284 1.10 23.94 1.88
N ASP A 285 0.20 23.79 2.84
CA ASP A 285 -1.19 24.30 2.81
C ASP A 285 -2.08 23.66 1.73
N TRP A 286 -1.68 22.50 1.18
CA TRP A 286 -2.50 21.70 0.26
C TRP A 286 -2.75 20.32 0.83
N VAL A 287 -3.92 19.76 0.51
CA VAL A 287 -4.19 18.33 0.66
C VAL A 287 -3.38 17.52 -0.36
N HIS A 288 -3.35 16.22 -0.15
CA HIS A 288 -2.58 15.30 -0.99
C HIS A 288 -3.36 14.05 -1.38
N GLY A 289 -2.82 13.35 -2.37
CA GLY A 289 -3.29 12.05 -2.82
C GLY A 289 -2.18 11.02 -2.92
N CYS A 290 -2.62 9.77 -3.11
CA CYS A 290 -1.76 8.65 -3.48
C CYS A 290 -2.26 7.99 -4.76
N GLY A 291 -1.79 8.45 -5.91
CA GLY A 291 -2.20 7.98 -7.24
C GLY A 291 -1.91 6.51 -7.48
N GLU A 292 -0.92 5.93 -6.78
CA GLU A 292 -0.60 4.51 -6.84
C GLU A 292 -0.03 3.97 -5.52
N PHE A 293 -0.56 2.83 -5.11
CA PHE A 293 0.00 1.97 -4.06
C PHE A 293 -0.37 0.52 -4.38
N GLY A 294 0.43 -0.46 -3.98
CA GLY A 294 0.14 -1.84 -4.31
C GLY A 294 1.14 -2.85 -3.75
N VAL A 295 0.72 -4.10 -3.68
CA VAL A 295 1.52 -5.26 -3.27
C VAL A 295 1.21 -6.40 -4.22
N GLU A 296 2.22 -7.11 -4.69
CA GLU A 296 2.02 -8.20 -5.66
C GLU A 296 1.44 -9.44 -4.99
N ALA A 297 0.56 -10.14 -5.70
CA ALA A 297 0.08 -11.45 -5.33
C ALA A 297 -0.13 -12.32 -6.58
N LEU A 298 0.15 -13.61 -6.43
CA LEU A 298 0.03 -14.57 -7.52
C LEU A 298 -1.42 -14.74 -7.97
N ASP A 299 -1.60 -15.13 -9.23
CA ASP A 299 -2.90 -15.51 -9.79
C ASP A 299 -3.41 -16.81 -9.17
N THR A 300 -4.69 -17.14 -9.39
CA THR A 300 -5.21 -18.41 -8.88
C THR A 300 -4.50 -19.61 -9.51
N PRO A 301 -4.34 -20.74 -8.78
CA PRO A 301 -3.66 -21.93 -9.31
C PRO A 301 -4.29 -22.44 -10.61
N LYS A 302 -5.61 -22.32 -10.74
CA LYS A 302 -6.35 -22.67 -11.96
C LYS A 302 -5.90 -21.79 -13.13
N LEU A 303 -5.97 -20.46 -12.98
CA LEU A 303 -5.61 -19.51 -14.02
C LEU A 303 -4.16 -19.70 -14.48
N MET A 304 -3.23 -19.89 -13.54
CA MET A 304 -1.82 -20.13 -13.85
C MET A 304 -1.62 -21.43 -14.65
N LYS A 305 -2.21 -22.54 -14.21
CA LYS A 305 -2.07 -23.84 -14.89
C LYS A 305 -2.65 -23.83 -16.30
N GLU A 306 -3.74 -23.09 -16.51
CA GLU A 306 -4.44 -23.04 -17.80
C GLU A 306 -3.80 -22.06 -18.79
N ASN A 307 -3.23 -20.95 -18.31
CA ASN A 307 -2.88 -19.82 -19.19
C ASN A 307 -1.42 -19.36 -19.11
N TYR A 308 -0.65 -19.74 -18.10
CA TYR A 308 0.76 -19.35 -18.06
C TYR A 308 1.57 -20.12 -19.12
N PRO A 309 2.60 -19.49 -19.70
CA PRO A 309 3.59 -20.19 -20.50
C PRO A 309 4.15 -21.41 -19.77
N GLY A 310 4.17 -22.58 -20.44
CA GLY A 310 4.56 -23.84 -19.79
C GLY A 310 5.98 -23.85 -19.22
N ASN A 311 6.88 -22.98 -19.68
CA ASN A 311 8.21 -22.80 -19.08
C ASN A 311 8.19 -22.08 -17.72
N TRP A 312 7.19 -21.24 -17.44
CA TRP A 312 7.01 -20.60 -16.13
C TRP A 312 6.59 -21.60 -15.06
N LEU A 313 6.01 -22.73 -15.48
CA LEU A 313 5.53 -23.79 -14.58
C LEU A 313 6.60 -24.86 -14.28
N LYS A 314 7.86 -24.66 -14.70
CA LYS A 314 8.95 -25.65 -14.57
C LYS A 314 9.86 -25.45 -13.35
N ALA A 315 9.86 -24.27 -12.74
CA ALA A 315 10.68 -24.03 -11.55
C ALA A 315 10.14 -24.84 -10.37
N VAL A 316 11.05 -25.54 -9.67
CA VAL A 316 10.74 -26.34 -8.50
C VAL A 316 11.81 -26.15 -7.42
N ASP A 317 11.40 -26.28 -6.16
CA ASP A 317 12.31 -26.37 -5.02
C ASP A 317 13.05 -27.71 -4.98
N ASN A 318 13.89 -27.91 -3.96
CA ASN A 318 14.67 -29.13 -3.77
C ASN A 318 13.80 -30.36 -3.50
N GLU A 319 12.56 -30.17 -3.03
CA GLU A 319 11.57 -31.23 -2.83
C GLU A 319 10.73 -31.50 -4.09
N GLY A 320 10.94 -30.76 -5.18
CA GLY A 320 10.20 -30.90 -6.42
C GLY A 320 8.85 -30.19 -6.46
N ASN A 321 8.55 -29.31 -5.48
CA ASN A 321 7.34 -28.49 -5.50
C ASN A 321 7.55 -27.21 -6.31
N TRP A 322 6.52 -26.78 -7.02
CA TRP A 322 6.59 -25.58 -7.87
C TRP A 322 6.92 -24.29 -7.10
N THR A 323 7.74 -23.42 -7.71
CA THR A 323 8.03 -22.06 -7.25
C THR A 323 7.73 -21.02 -8.35
N PRO A 324 7.41 -19.76 -8.00
CA PRO A 324 7.17 -18.70 -8.99
C PRO A 324 8.44 -18.15 -9.65
N GLU A 325 9.61 -18.76 -9.44
CA GLU A 325 10.91 -18.22 -9.89
C GLU A 325 10.97 -17.92 -11.40
N TYR A 326 10.39 -18.80 -12.21
CA TYR A 326 10.40 -18.66 -13.67
C TYR A 326 9.19 -17.87 -14.22
N VAL A 327 8.30 -17.35 -13.36
CA VAL A 327 7.18 -16.52 -13.78
C VAL A 327 7.72 -15.17 -14.25
N GLY A 328 7.54 -14.87 -15.54
CA GLY A 328 8.10 -13.67 -16.16
C GLY A 328 7.57 -12.37 -15.56
N GLY A 329 8.46 -11.44 -15.20
CA GLY A 329 8.11 -10.12 -14.67
C GLY A 329 7.67 -10.10 -13.20
N ASN A 330 7.15 -11.22 -12.69
CA ASN A 330 6.74 -11.36 -11.29
C ASN A 330 7.92 -11.14 -10.33
N GLN A 331 7.63 -10.53 -9.18
CA GLN A 331 8.58 -10.17 -8.14
C GLN A 331 8.40 -11.01 -6.87
N THR A 332 7.29 -11.75 -6.74
CA THR A 332 6.91 -12.60 -5.60
C THR A 332 8.05 -13.54 -5.18
N TYR A 333 8.65 -14.28 -6.11
CA TYR A 333 9.75 -15.19 -5.77
C TYR A 333 10.95 -14.47 -5.15
N ARG A 334 11.25 -13.25 -5.60
CA ARG A 334 12.43 -12.51 -5.11
C ARG A 334 12.13 -11.71 -3.85
N PHE A 335 10.92 -11.18 -3.75
CA PHE A 335 10.55 -10.25 -2.68
C PHE A 335 9.92 -10.94 -1.48
N HIS A 336 9.59 -12.23 -1.55
CA HIS A 336 9.09 -12.95 -0.38
C HIS A 336 10.04 -12.82 0.81
N HIS A 337 11.37 -12.86 0.58
CA HIS A 337 12.37 -12.70 1.64
C HIS A 337 12.25 -11.42 2.48
N LEU A 338 11.61 -10.36 1.93
CA LEU A 338 11.39 -9.11 2.66
C LEU A 338 10.15 -9.17 3.56
N TRP A 339 9.25 -10.13 3.31
CA TRP A 339 7.85 -10.00 3.71
C TRP A 339 7.22 -11.25 4.28
N TYR A 340 7.69 -12.46 3.98
CA TYR A 340 7.16 -13.74 4.51
C TYR A 340 8.12 -14.91 4.24
N GLU A 341 7.94 -16.01 4.98
CA GLU A 341 8.78 -17.21 4.84
C GLU A 341 8.61 -17.89 3.48
N THR A 342 9.65 -18.56 3.01
CA THR A 342 9.63 -19.34 1.76
C THR A 342 8.59 -20.45 1.84
N PRO A 343 7.54 -20.45 1.00
CA PRO A 343 6.49 -21.46 1.05
C PRO A 343 6.95 -22.86 0.58
N ARG A 344 6.75 -23.90 1.40
CA ARG A 344 7.19 -25.30 1.14
C ARG A 344 6.14 -26.28 0.59
N GLY A 345 4.99 -25.79 0.11
CA GLY A 345 3.88 -26.65 -0.36
C GLY A 345 3.52 -26.46 -1.83
N GLY A 346 4.47 -25.95 -2.63
CA GLY A 346 4.25 -25.67 -4.04
C GLY A 346 3.28 -24.53 -4.29
N MET A 347 2.62 -24.59 -5.45
CA MET A 347 1.78 -23.52 -6.00
C MET A 347 0.72 -22.99 -5.03
N ASP A 348 -0.06 -23.88 -4.39
CA ASP A 348 -1.13 -23.46 -3.49
C ASP A 348 -0.60 -22.69 -2.27
N SER A 349 0.54 -23.12 -1.72
CA SER A 349 1.19 -22.43 -0.60
C SER A 349 1.74 -21.07 -1.00
N TRP A 350 2.36 -20.95 -2.18
CA TRP A 350 2.83 -19.67 -2.72
C TRP A 350 1.68 -18.69 -2.98
N VAL A 351 0.60 -19.15 -3.60
CA VAL A 351 -0.61 -18.34 -3.80
C VAL A 351 -1.17 -17.89 -2.47
N LYS A 352 -1.37 -18.82 -1.52
CA LYS A 352 -1.92 -18.48 -0.21
C LYS A 352 -1.06 -17.43 0.51
N LYS A 353 0.26 -17.60 0.56
CA LYS A 353 1.15 -16.68 1.29
C LYS A 353 1.21 -15.30 0.66
N SER A 354 1.29 -15.23 -0.66
CA SER A 354 1.26 -13.93 -1.35
C SER A 354 -0.09 -13.22 -1.18
N HIS A 355 -1.22 -13.94 -1.16
CA HIS A 355 -2.55 -13.39 -0.89
C HIS A 355 -2.71 -12.92 0.56
N ASP A 356 -2.26 -13.72 1.53
CA ASP A 356 -2.30 -13.37 2.96
C ASP A 356 -1.52 -12.06 3.19
N PHE A 357 -0.32 -11.94 2.61
CA PHE A 357 0.50 -10.73 2.72
C PHE A 357 -0.14 -9.53 2.00
N GLN A 358 -0.66 -9.71 0.77
CA GLN A 358 -1.35 -8.63 0.06
C GLN A 358 -2.56 -8.12 0.84
N LYS A 359 -3.33 -9.01 1.47
CA LYS A 359 -4.46 -8.65 2.34
C LYS A 359 -4.00 -7.79 3.52
N LEU A 360 -2.99 -8.27 4.26
CA LEU A 360 -2.44 -7.58 5.43
C LEU A 360 -1.94 -6.18 5.06
N SER A 361 -1.13 -6.09 4.01
CA SER A 361 -0.50 -4.85 3.58
C SER A 361 -1.51 -3.81 3.10
N LEU A 362 -2.44 -4.21 2.23
CA LEU A 362 -3.41 -3.25 1.70
C LEU A 362 -4.46 -2.83 2.75
N ARG A 363 -4.76 -3.67 3.76
CA ARG A 363 -5.55 -3.23 4.92
C ARG A 363 -4.81 -2.15 5.69
N HIS A 364 -3.54 -2.36 6.06
CA HIS A 364 -2.78 -1.36 6.81
C HIS A 364 -2.59 -0.04 6.05
N ILE A 365 -2.26 -0.10 4.75
CA ILE A 365 -2.14 1.09 3.91
C ILE A 365 -3.49 1.83 3.80
N GLY A 366 -4.57 1.09 3.53
CA GLY A 366 -5.91 1.67 3.42
C GLY A 366 -6.39 2.33 4.71
N GLU A 367 -6.19 1.70 5.86
CA GLU A 367 -6.52 2.28 7.16
C GLU A 367 -5.68 3.53 7.46
N ALA A 368 -4.37 3.51 7.17
CA ALA A 368 -3.49 4.67 7.37
C ALA A 368 -3.94 5.86 6.52
N PHE A 369 -4.27 5.63 5.24
CA PHE A 369 -4.79 6.66 4.34
C PHE A 369 -6.12 7.23 4.83
N ARG A 370 -6.99 6.42 5.42
CA ARG A 370 -8.27 6.92 5.94
C ARG A 370 -8.15 7.73 7.23
N ARG A 371 -7.20 7.37 8.10
CA ARG A 371 -6.89 8.17 9.31
C ARG A 371 -6.36 9.55 8.97
N ASP A 372 -5.68 9.70 7.83
CA ASP A 372 -5.19 10.99 7.37
C ASP A 372 -6.29 11.84 6.72
N ASN A 373 -6.72 12.89 7.41
CA ASN A 373 -7.73 13.84 6.91
C ASN A 373 -7.27 14.70 5.72
N GLN A 374 -5.99 14.68 5.37
CA GLN A 374 -5.44 15.37 4.20
C GLN A 374 -5.35 14.46 2.97
N MET A 375 -5.57 13.15 3.11
CA MET A 375 -5.61 12.21 1.99
C MET A 375 -6.98 12.28 1.29
N VAL A 376 -7.07 13.00 0.18
CA VAL A 376 -8.35 13.22 -0.54
C VAL A 376 -8.58 12.27 -1.71
N THR A 377 -7.53 11.63 -2.21
CA THR A 377 -7.62 10.65 -3.30
C THR A 377 -6.58 9.56 -3.15
N CYS A 378 -6.97 8.30 -3.33
CA CYS A 378 -6.03 7.18 -3.40
C CYS A 378 -6.51 6.12 -4.41
N ALA A 379 -5.57 5.50 -5.13
CA ALA A 379 -5.89 4.45 -6.09
C ALA A 379 -4.93 3.27 -6.01
N VAL A 380 -5.46 2.08 -5.71
CA VAL A 380 -4.67 0.84 -5.70
C VAL A 380 -4.21 0.53 -7.13
N HIS A 381 -2.94 0.15 -7.29
CA HIS A 381 -2.33 -0.26 -8.55
C HIS A 381 -2.12 -1.77 -8.52
N LEU A 382 -2.91 -2.58 -9.25
CA LEU A 382 -4.08 -2.27 -10.09
C LEU A 382 -5.36 -2.97 -9.59
N PHE A 383 -6.50 -2.73 -10.24
CA PHE A 383 -7.74 -3.44 -9.91
C PHE A 383 -7.76 -4.89 -10.43
N ILE A 384 -7.87 -5.06 -11.75
CA ILE A 384 -7.99 -6.35 -12.45
C ILE A 384 -6.86 -6.46 -13.51
N ASP A 385 -6.25 -7.65 -13.62
CA ASP A 385 -5.27 -7.96 -14.66
C ASP A 385 -5.90 -7.96 -16.05
N ALA A 386 -5.25 -7.34 -17.03
CA ALA A 386 -5.68 -7.44 -18.42
C ALA A 386 -5.39 -8.82 -19.05
N PHE A 387 -4.40 -9.54 -18.51
CA PHE A 387 -4.00 -10.87 -18.96
C PHE A 387 -3.28 -11.65 -17.85
N PRO A 388 -3.26 -12.99 -17.90
CA PRO A 388 -2.62 -13.84 -16.88
C PRO A 388 -1.12 -13.55 -16.77
N SER A 389 -0.66 -13.04 -15.64
CA SER A 389 0.76 -12.77 -15.39
C SER A 389 1.13 -12.50 -13.94
N SER A 390 0.15 -12.15 -13.08
CA SER A 390 0.31 -11.74 -11.67
C SER A 390 1.26 -10.55 -11.38
N TRP A 391 1.88 -9.95 -12.38
CA TRP A 391 2.91 -8.91 -12.18
C TRP A 391 2.34 -7.55 -11.76
N MET A 392 1.14 -7.20 -12.24
CA MET A 392 0.61 -5.83 -12.13
C MET A 392 0.03 -5.47 -10.75
N LYS A 393 0.38 -6.23 -9.69
CA LYS A 393 -0.05 -5.99 -8.30
C LYS A 393 -1.56 -5.87 -8.14
N THR A 394 -2.28 -6.54 -9.02
CA THR A 394 -3.74 -6.53 -9.07
C THR A 394 -4.32 -7.17 -7.82
N ILE A 395 -5.53 -6.74 -7.46
CA ILE A 395 -6.29 -7.34 -6.37
C ILE A 395 -7.36 -8.33 -6.87
N ILE A 396 -7.47 -8.49 -8.19
CA ILE A 396 -8.32 -9.46 -8.88
C ILE A 396 -7.55 -9.99 -10.11
N ASP A 397 -7.58 -11.30 -10.34
CA ASP A 397 -6.95 -11.89 -11.53
C ASP A 397 -7.79 -11.70 -12.81
N SER A 398 -7.26 -12.08 -13.98
CA SER A 398 -7.95 -11.89 -15.27
C SER A 398 -9.21 -12.76 -15.44
N ASP A 399 -9.41 -13.78 -14.60
CA ASP A 399 -10.61 -14.62 -14.55
C ASP A 399 -11.66 -14.06 -13.55
N ARG A 400 -11.43 -12.81 -13.08
CA ARG A 400 -12.26 -12.10 -12.10
C ARG A 400 -12.34 -12.87 -10.77
N LYS A 401 -11.29 -13.61 -10.41
CA LYS A 401 -11.13 -14.17 -9.07
C LYS A 401 -10.41 -13.17 -8.18
N VAL A 402 -11.10 -12.80 -7.11
CA VAL A 402 -10.57 -11.86 -6.12
C VAL A 402 -9.37 -12.45 -5.40
N LYS A 403 -8.34 -11.62 -5.21
CA LYS A 403 -7.14 -11.94 -4.43
C LYS A 403 -7.26 -11.40 -3.01
N GLY A 404 -6.32 -11.74 -2.14
CA GLY A 404 -6.32 -11.30 -0.74
C GLY A 404 -6.47 -9.77 -0.56
N GLY A 405 -5.84 -8.99 -1.43
CA GLY A 405 -5.89 -7.52 -1.43
C GLY A 405 -7.29 -6.93 -1.56
N PHE A 406 -8.20 -7.60 -2.28
CA PHE A 406 -9.60 -7.16 -2.40
C PHE A 406 -10.29 -7.13 -1.05
N PHE A 407 -10.07 -8.16 -0.23
CA PHE A 407 -10.68 -8.24 1.10
C PHE A 407 -10.08 -7.24 2.07
N GLY A 408 -8.76 -7.02 2.00
CA GLY A 408 -8.07 -6.03 2.83
C GLY A 408 -8.57 -4.60 2.58
N LEU A 409 -8.70 -4.22 1.29
CA LEU A 409 -9.23 -2.90 0.93
C LEU A 409 -10.72 -2.77 1.14
N ARG A 410 -11.52 -3.80 0.88
CA ARG A 410 -12.96 -3.75 1.13
C ARG A 410 -13.25 -3.45 2.60
N GLU A 411 -12.52 -4.08 3.52
CA GLU A 411 -12.61 -3.82 4.96
C GLU A 411 -12.16 -2.37 5.26
N ALA A 412 -10.94 -2.02 4.86
CA ALA A 412 -10.36 -0.71 5.13
C ALA A 412 -11.19 0.45 4.55
N PHE A 413 -11.81 0.30 3.38
CA PHE A 413 -12.57 1.33 2.68
C PHE A 413 -14.07 1.30 2.95
N SER A 414 -14.55 0.53 3.94
CA SER A 414 -15.95 0.59 4.38
C SER A 414 -16.38 2.05 4.64
N PRO A 415 -17.52 2.53 4.11
CA PRO A 415 -17.88 3.96 4.14
C PRO A 415 -17.78 4.60 5.53
N VAL A 416 -18.16 3.84 6.56
CA VAL A 416 -17.87 4.12 7.96
C VAL A 416 -17.11 2.92 8.53
N ALA A 417 -15.96 3.16 9.16
CA ALA A 417 -15.17 2.08 9.75
C ALA A 417 -14.50 2.48 11.06
N VAL A 418 -14.20 1.46 11.86
CA VAL A 418 -13.30 1.56 13.01
C VAL A 418 -11.97 0.89 12.71
N SER A 419 -10.88 1.45 13.23
CA SER A 419 -9.55 0.83 13.18
C SER A 419 -8.87 0.92 14.55
N ILE A 420 -8.22 -0.16 14.96
CA ILE A 420 -7.34 -0.20 16.12
C ILE A 420 -5.91 0.03 15.62
N ARG A 421 -5.23 1.07 16.13
CA ARG A 421 -3.85 1.38 15.73
C ARG A 421 -2.89 1.17 16.90
N LEU A 422 -1.85 0.39 16.66
CA LEU A 422 -0.77 0.06 17.58
C LEU A 422 0.55 -0.03 16.81
N ASP A 423 1.65 0.45 17.38
CA ASP A 423 3.00 0.18 16.83
C ASP A 423 3.67 -1.05 17.47
N LYS A 424 3.13 -1.51 18.60
CA LYS A 424 3.68 -2.60 19.40
C LYS A 424 2.70 -3.78 19.42
N PHE A 425 3.07 -4.86 18.73
CA PHE A 425 2.27 -6.09 18.62
C PHE A 425 2.68 -7.19 19.60
N SER A 426 3.82 -7.03 20.26
CA SER A 426 4.32 -7.94 21.30
C SER A 426 4.61 -7.19 22.60
N TRP A 427 4.21 -7.78 23.72
CA TRP A 427 4.24 -7.16 25.04
C TRP A 427 4.79 -8.13 26.08
N TYR A 428 5.25 -7.61 27.21
CA TYR A 428 5.60 -8.35 28.41
C TYR A 428 4.50 -8.29 29.46
N VAL A 429 4.42 -9.34 30.29
CA VAL A 429 3.63 -9.31 31.53
C VAL A 429 4.09 -8.13 32.40
N GLY A 430 3.13 -7.42 32.98
CA GLY A 430 3.31 -6.22 33.79
C GLY A 430 3.35 -4.93 32.98
N GLU A 431 3.30 -4.98 31.65
CA GLU A 431 3.14 -3.78 30.82
C GLU A 431 1.66 -3.36 30.68
N SER A 432 1.43 -2.13 30.23
CA SER A 432 0.10 -1.63 29.91
C SER A 432 -0.03 -1.42 28.41
N ILE A 433 -0.95 -2.15 27.79
CA ILE A 433 -1.34 -1.93 26.40
C ILE A 433 -2.03 -0.57 26.31
N SER A 434 -1.67 0.21 25.29
CA SER A 434 -2.39 1.42 24.87
C SER A 434 -2.63 1.36 23.37
N ALA A 435 -3.87 1.10 22.96
CA ALA A 435 -4.25 0.96 21.56
C ALA A 435 -5.17 2.10 21.12
N GLU A 436 -4.80 2.83 20.08
CA GLU A 436 -5.60 3.96 19.62
C GLU A 436 -6.87 3.46 18.93
N ALA A 437 -8.02 3.95 19.38
CA ALA A 437 -9.30 3.71 18.74
C ALA A 437 -9.62 4.84 17.76
N TRP A 438 -9.80 4.52 16.48
CA TRP A 438 -10.13 5.48 15.45
C TRP A 438 -11.48 5.15 14.82
N VAL A 439 -12.22 6.19 14.45
CA VAL A 439 -13.41 6.08 13.58
C VAL A 439 -13.20 6.93 12.34
N ALA A 440 -13.40 6.35 11.17
CA ALA A 440 -13.35 7.01 9.87
C ALA A 440 -14.74 7.04 9.24
N ASN A 441 -15.21 8.24 8.87
CA ASN A 441 -16.49 8.50 8.22
C ASN A 441 -16.25 9.18 6.87
N ASP A 442 -16.35 8.44 5.77
CA ASP A 442 -16.22 8.99 4.42
C ASP A 442 -17.58 9.37 3.80
N THR A 443 -18.66 9.36 4.60
CA THR A 443 -19.98 9.79 4.13
C THR A 443 -20.12 11.30 4.17
N ASN A 444 -21.15 11.83 3.51
CA ASN A 444 -21.54 13.24 3.51
C ASN A 444 -22.39 13.64 4.73
N ARG A 445 -22.51 12.77 5.75
CA ARG A 445 -23.33 13.01 6.95
C ARG A 445 -22.46 13.03 8.20
N CYS A 446 -22.81 13.90 9.15
CA CYS A 446 -22.27 13.84 10.51
C CYS A 446 -22.94 12.68 11.25
N LEU A 447 -22.14 11.83 11.90
CA LEU A 447 -22.60 10.72 12.73
C LEU A 447 -22.72 11.21 14.17
N LYS A 448 -23.91 11.12 14.76
CA LYS A 448 -24.21 11.58 16.12
C LYS A 448 -24.92 10.48 16.90
N ASN A 449 -24.69 10.39 18.20
CA ASN A 449 -25.30 9.39 19.09
C ASN A 449 -24.96 7.93 18.72
N TRP A 450 -23.82 7.71 18.07
CA TRP A 450 -23.32 6.36 17.80
C TRP A 450 -22.45 5.91 18.96
N LEU A 451 -22.37 4.60 19.17
CA LEU A 451 -21.61 3.99 20.26
C LEU A 451 -20.38 3.27 19.72
N LEU A 452 -19.24 3.57 20.31
CA LEU A 452 -18.01 2.82 20.13
C LEU A 452 -17.82 1.90 21.33
N HIS A 453 -17.81 0.59 21.11
CA HIS A 453 -17.61 -0.42 22.15
C HIS A 453 -16.30 -1.16 21.91
N TYR A 454 -15.51 -1.36 22.96
CA TYR A 454 -14.34 -2.23 22.91
C TYR A 454 -14.47 -3.39 23.89
N SER A 455 -13.83 -4.50 23.54
CA SER A 455 -13.55 -5.61 24.45
C SER A 455 -12.12 -6.10 24.28
N VAL A 456 -11.52 -6.53 25.39
CA VAL A 456 -10.21 -7.17 25.45
C VAL A 456 -10.44 -8.58 25.99
N SER A 457 -9.97 -9.59 25.27
CA SER A 457 -10.13 -11.00 25.63
C SER A 457 -8.82 -11.75 25.53
N ASN A 458 -8.69 -12.84 26.30
CA ASN A 458 -7.53 -13.71 26.24
C ASN A 458 -7.68 -14.81 25.17
N GLU A 459 -6.69 -15.70 25.05
CA GLU A 459 -6.68 -16.75 24.00
C GLU A 459 -7.84 -17.75 24.15
N SER A 460 -8.39 -17.92 25.37
CA SER A 460 -9.57 -18.75 25.63
C SER A 460 -10.91 -18.07 25.32
N GLY A 461 -10.89 -16.78 24.95
CA GLY A 461 -12.10 -15.97 24.75
C GLY A 461 -12.69 -15.41 26.05
N LYS A 462 -12.01 -15.56 27.19
CA LYS A 462 -12.42 -14.93 28.46
C LYS A 462 -12.28 -13.42 28.32
N LEU A 463 -13.35 -12.69 28.64
CA LEU A 463 -13.35 -11.23 28.70
C LEU A 463 -12.46 -10.75 29.85
N LEU A 464 -11.51 -9.87 29.53
CA LEU A 464 -10.57 -9.26 30.46
C LEU A 464 -10.94 -7.82 30.79
N SER A 465 -11.38 -7.05 29.79
CA SER A 465 -11.81 -5.66 29.93
C SER A 465 -12.81 -5.30 28.83
N SER A 466 -13.68 -4.33 29.08
CA SER A 466 -14.57 -3.77 28.07
C SER A 466 -15.01 -2.37 28.46
N GLY A 467 -15.38 -1.57 27.48
CA GLY A 467 -15.96 -0.25 27.71
C GLY A 467 -16.68 0.26 26.48
N SER A 468 -17.44 1.34 26.67
CA SER A 468 -18.12 2.03 25.57
C SER A 468 -18.02 3.53 25.74
N SER A 469 -18.01 4.24 24.62
CA SER A 469 -18.14 5.70 24.56
C SER A 469 -19.11 6.10 23.45
N GLU A 470 -19.76 7.24 23.62
CA GLU A 470 -20.43 7.90 22.51
C GLU A 470 -19.39 8.53 21.57
N THR A 471 -19.70 8.56 20.28
CA THR A 471 -18.85 9.19 19.27
C THR A 471 -19.63 10.18 18.41
N ILE A 472 -18.96 11.28 18.06
CA ILE A 472 -19.44 12.29 17.11
C ILE A 472 -18.33 12.48 16.07
N ILE A 473 -18.66 12.22 14.81
CA ILE A 473 -17.70 12.33 13.70
C ILE A 473 -18.37 13.09 12.55
N ASP A 474 -17.74 14.18 12.12
CA ASP A 474 -18.22 14.96 10.98
C ASP A 474 -18.10 14.19 9.66
N SER A 475 -18.77 14.69 8.62
CA SER A 475 -18.72 14.12 7.28
C SER A 475 -17.30 14.17 6.69
N CYS A 476 -16.88 13.11 6.00
CA CYS A 476 -15.56 12.99 5.35
C CYS A 476 -14.37 13.24 6.28
N GLN A 477 -14.45 12.76 7.52
CA GLN A 477 -13.44 12.90 8.55
C GLN A 477 -13.13 11.58 9.24
N ALA A 478 -11.87 11.41 9.65
CA ALA A 478 -11.45 10.43 10.63
C ALA A 478 -11.03 11.13 11.93
N LEU A 479 -11.36 10.52 13.06
CA LEU A 479 -11.11 11.07 14.38
C LEU A 479 -10.64 9.99 15.35
N TYR A 480 -9.57 10.29 16.06
CA TYR A 480 -9.10 9.55 17.23
C TYR A 480 -10.10 9.69 18.38
N GLN A 481 -10.53 8.56 18.94
CA GLN A 481 -11.57 8.49 19.97
C GLN A 481 -11.01 8.23 21.38
N GLY A 482 -9.69 8.12 21.52
CA GLY A 482 -9.03 7.75 22.77
C GLY A 482 -8.28 6.42 22.68
N ASP A 483 -7.59 6.09 23.75
CA ASP A 483 -6.85 4.84 23.88
C ASP A 483 -7.66 3.77 24.62
N ILE A 484 -7.60 2.56 24.11
CA ILE A 484 -8.00 1.34 24.80
C ILE A 484 -6.82 0.90 25.65
N CYS A 485 -6.93 1.11 26.97
CA CYS A 485 -5.87 0.77 27.92
C CYS A 485 -6.18 -0.53 28.68
N TYR A 486 -5.20 -1.44 28.74
CA TYR A 486 -5.31 -2.66 29.53
C TYR A 486 -3.97 -3.04 30.16
N HIS A 487 -3.95 -3.24 31.49
CA HIS A 487 -2.76 -3.64 32.22
C HIS A 487 -2.62 -5.16 32.29
N LEU A 488 -1.50 -5.69 31.80
CA LEU A 488 -1.19 -7.11 31.71
C LEU A 488 -0.76 -7.68 33.07
N SER A 489 -1.72 -7.79 34.00
CA SER A 489 -1.46 -8.18 35.40
C SER A 489 -1.39 -9.70 35.66
N GLU A 490 -2.01 -10.52 34.80
CA GLU A 490 -2.00 -11.97 34.99
C GLU A 490 -0.59 -12.53 34.72
N GLN A 491 -0.03 -13.27 35.68
CA GLN A 491 1.26 -13.94 35.49
C GLN A 491 1.13 -15.02 34.43
N LEU A 492 2.04 -14.99 33.45
CA LEU A 492 2.11 -15.99 32.39
C LEU A 492 3.38 -16.81 32.51
N ASN A 493 3.25 -18.13 32.33
CA ASN A 493 4.39 -19.05 32.27
C ASN A 493 4.84 -19.32 30.83
N LYS A 494 4.04 -18.92 29.83
CA LYS A 494 4.30 -19.11 28.40
C LYS A 494 3.64 -17.98 27.61
N ARG A 495 3.99 -17.85 26.33
CA ARG A 495 3.32 -16.88 25.45
C ARG A 495 1.80 -17.11 25.39
N GLU A 496 1.04 -16.03 25.32
CA GLU A 496 -0.41 -16.04 25.16
C GLU A 496 -0.85 -14.95 24.18
N LYS A 497 -2.02 -15.14 23.53
CA LYS A 497 -2.66 -14.12 22.71
C LYS A 497 -3.65 -13.30 23.54
N VAL A 498 -3.63 -11.99 23.34
CA VAL A 498 -4.68 -11.07 23.79
C VAL A 498 -5.30 -10.43 22.56
N LYS A 499 -6.63 -10.43 22.48
CA LYS A 499 -7.38 -9.85 21.37
C LYS A 499 -8.11 -8.60 21.83
N ILE A 500 -7.94 -7.52 21.07
CA ILE A 500 -8.78 -6.32 21.18
C ILE A 500 -9.80 -6.34 20.04
N THR A 501 -11.07 -6.18 20.39
CA THR A 501 -12.17 -6.03 19.43
C THR A 501 -12.78 -4.64 19.61
N LEU A 502 -12.93 -3.89 18.53
CA LEU A 502 -13.55 -2.57 18.49
C LEU A 502 -14.78 -2.62 17.58
N THR A 503 -15.92 -2.16 18.09
CA THR A 503 -17.24 -2.29 17.45
C THR A 503 -17.92 -0.93 17.41
N LEU A 504 -18.38 -0.52 16.23
CA LEU A 504 -19.18 0.68 16.02
C LEU A 504 -20.65 0.30 15.87
N ILE A 505 -21.50 0.94 16.66
CA ILE A 505 -22.93 0.68 16.74
C ILE A 505 -23.68 1.98 16.40
N ASP A 506 -24.65 1.90 15.49
CA ASP A 506 -25.47 3.05 15.10
C ASP A 506 -26.50 3.45 16.17
N GLU A 507 -27.19 4.57 15.95
CA GLU A 507 -28.25 5.08 16.82
C GLU A 507 -29.45 4.13 16.98
N ALA A 508 -29.60 3.14 16.09
CA ALA A 508 -30.64 2.12 16.13
C ALA A 508 -30.17 0.83 16.84
N GLY A 509 -28.91 0.75 17.27
CA GLY A 509 -28.34 -0.40 17.95
C GLY A 509 -27.76 -1.48 17.02
N HIS A 510 -27.60 -1.20 15.73
CA HIS A 510 -27.00 -2.14 14.78
C HIS A 510 -25.48 -1.98 14.73
N VAL A 511 -24.77 -3.11 14.67
CA VAL A 511 -23.32 -3.12 14.41
C VAL A 511 -23.07 -2.71 12.95
N VAL A 512 -22.41 -1.57 12.77
CA VAL A 512 -22.06 -1.03 11.44
C VAL A 512 -20.70 -1.52 10.97
N HIS A 513 -19.73 -1.58 11.89
CA HIS A 513 -18.39 -2.06 11.59
C HIS A 513 -17.74 -2.63 12.85
N GLN A 514 -16.91 -3.66 12.69
CA GLN A 514 -16.12 -4.24 13.76
C GLN A 514 -14.72 -4.56 13.22
N CYS A 515 -13.69 -4.30 14.01
CA CYS A 515 -12.34 -4.73 13.71
C CYS A 515 -11.69 -5.40 14.93
N GLU A 516 -10.75 -6.29 14.65
CA GLU A 516 -10.01 -7.04 15.67
C GLU A 516 -8.51 -6.88 15.46
N GLN A 517 -7.78 -6.89 16.56
CA GLN A 517 -6.32 -6.89 16.61
C GLN A 517 -5.83 -7.91 17.63
N ASP A 518 -5.08 -8.91 17.15
CA ASP A 518 -4.36 -9.87 17.98
C ASP A 518 -3.04 -9.23 18.46
N LEU A 519 -2.71 -9.46 19.73
CA LEU A 519 -1.46 -9.08 20.40
C LEU A 519 -0.84 -10.30 21.05
N LEU A 520 0.48 -10.32 21.12
CA LEU A 520 1.24 -11.39 21.77
C LEU A 520 1.76 -10.90 23.11
N VAL A 521 1.54 -11.67 24.17
CA VAL A 521 2.07 -11.39 25.51
C VAL A 521 3.07 -12.46 25.90
N PHE A 522 4.24 -12.04 26.33
CA PHE A 522 5.37 -12.89 26.70
C PHE A 522 5.71 -12.73 28.19
N PRO A 523 6.13 -13.80 28.87
CA PRO A 523 6.87 -13.64 30.13
C PRO A 523 8.20 -12.91 29.87
N LYS A 524 8.70 -12.15 30.85
CA LYS A 524 10.03 -11.56 30.75
C LYS A 524 11.08 -12.67 30.61
N PRO A 525 12.00 -12.60 29.62
CA PRO A 525 13.02 -13.62 29.43
C PRO A 525 14.06 -13.51 30.53
N VAL A 526 14.26 -14.60 31.29
CA VAL A 526 15.31 -14.70 32.31
C VAL A 526 16.26 -15.85 31.98
N ILE A 527 17.55 -15.62 32.16
CA ILE A 527 18.62 -16.62 32.03
C ILE A 527 19.44 -16.68 33.33
N SER A 528 18.90 -17.31 34.37
CA SER A 528 19.57 -17.40 35.69
C SER A 528 20.68 -18.45 35.77
N ASP A 529 20.71 -19.38 34.81
CA ASP A 529 21.47 -20.62 34.90
C ASP A 529 22.75 -20.60 34.07
N LEU A 530 22.95 -19.55 33.25
CA LEU A 530 24.16 -19.39 32.44
C LEU A 530 25.13 -18.41 33.09
N GLN A 531 26.41 -18.79 33.11
CA GLN A 531 27.52 -17.90 33.34
C GLN A 531 27.90 -17.23 32.01
N VAL A 532 27.77 -15.91 31.95
CA VAL A 532 28.11 -15.14 30.76
C VAL A 532 29.38 -14.32 31.01
N PHE A 533 30.37 -14.49 30.16
CA PHE A 533 31.55 -13.63 30.14
C PHE A 533 31.35 -12.56 29.09
N HIS A 534 31.34 -11.30 29.51
CA HIS A 534 31.27 -10.16 28.61
C HIS A 534 32.69 -9.77 28.20
N LEU A 535 33.03 -9.99 26.93
CA LEU A 535 34.31 -9.61 26.38
C LEU A 535 34.35 -8.08 26.16
N PHE A 536 35.33 -7.41 26.74
CA PHE A 536 35.55 -5.94 26.66
C PHE A 536 34.30 -5.10 27.01
N PRO A 537 33.75 -5.24 28.24
CA PRO A 537 32.49 -4.61 28.62
C PRO A 537 32.54 -3.08 28.60
N GLU A 538 33.70 -2.48 28.90
CA GLU A 538 33.89 -1.03 28.87
C GLU A 538 33.90 -0.43 27.45
N GLU A 539 34.18 -1.26 26.44
CA GLU A 539 34.23 -0.85 25.03
C GLU A 539 32.92 -1.18 24.29
N SER A 540 32.05 -2.01 24.87
CA SER A 540 30.81 -2.44 24.21
C SER A 540 29.65 -1.48 24.46
N LYS A 541 29.27 -0.75 23.40
CA LYS A 541 28.05 0.09 23.39
C LYS A 541 26.75 -0.72 23.24
N SER A 542 26.86 -1.97 22.78
CA SER A 542 25.75 -2.73 22.19
C SER A 542 25.31 -3.95 23.00
N THR A 543 26.06 -4.43 23.99
CA THR A 543 25.76 -5.74 24.64
C THR A 543 25.54 -5.68 26.16
N SER A 544 25.94 -4.60 26.83
CA SER A 544 25.78 -4.46 28.30
C SER A 544 24.31 -4.47 28.75
N GLY A 545 23.43 -3.78 28.02
CA GLY A 545 21.99 -3.74 28.33
C GLY A 545 21.28 -5.09 28.14
N LEU A 546 21.86 -6.00 27.35
CA LEU A 546 21.32 -7.34 27.12
C LEU A 546 21.40 -8.20 28.38
N LEU A 547 22.56 -8.23 29.05
CA LEU A 547 22.78 -9.06 30.23
C LEU A 547 21.95 -8.59 31.42
N GLU A 548 21.86 -7.27 31.62
CA GLU A 548 21.05 -6.66 32.65
C GLU A 548 19.57 -7.00 32.46
N PHE A 549 19.03 -6.78 31.26
CA PHE A 549 17.64 -7.06 30.94
C PHE A 549 17.25 -8.53 31.18
N MET A 550 18.18 -9.45 30.87
CA MET A 550 17.93 -10.90 30.94
C MET A 550 18.25 -11.52 32.30
N GLY A 551 18.74 -10.74 33.26
CA GLY A 551 19.12 -11.21 34.59
C GLY A 551 20.23 -12.27 34.57
N ALA A 552 21.13 -12.20 33.58
CA ALA A 552 22.21 -13.17 33.41
C ALA A 552 23.30 -13.00 34.48
N LYS A 553 23.93 -14.10 34.91
CA LYS A 553 25.05 -14.05 35.85
C LYS A 553 26.35 -13.79 35.10
N SER A 554 26.95 -12.62 35.32
CA SER A 554 28.26 -12.31 34.75
C SER A 554 29.36 -13.07 35.50
N CYS A 555 30.30 -13.70 34.78
CA CYS A 555 31.50 -14.28 35.38
C CYS A 555 32.74 -13.42 35.05
N HIS A 556 33.73 -13.41 35.95
CA HIS A 556 34.96 -12.61 35.80
C HIS A 556 36.09 -13.32 35.05
N ALA A 557 35.98 -14.64 34.86
CA ALA A 557 36.97 -15.46 34.17
C ALA A 557 36.29 -16.20 33.02
N ILE A 558 36.91 -16.14 31.83
CA ILE A 558 36.38 -16.73 30.60
C ILE A 558 36.27 -18.26 30.67
N ASP A 559 37.15 -18.91 31.43
CA ASP A 559 37.16 -20.37 31.63
C ASP A 559 35.91 -20.91 32.34
N ASN A 560 35.19 -20.04 33.06
CA ASN A 560 33.95 -20.40 33.76
C ASN A 560 32.69 -20.09 32.94
N ALA A 561 32.86 -19.54 31.72
CA ALA A 561 31.76 -19.03 30.92
C ALA A 561 31.05 -20.15 30.14
N ASN A 562 29.72 -20.19 30.22
CA ASN A 562 28.92 -20.97 29.28
C ASN A 562 28.73 -20.21 27.96
N VAL A 563 28.67 -18.89 28.04
CA VAL A 563 28.48 -17.97 26.92
C VAL A 563 29.52 -16.87 27.00
N ILE A 564 30.12 -16.54 25.87
CA ILE A 564 30.98 -15.39 25.69
C ILE A 564 30.22 -14.42 24.79
N LEU A 565 29.89 -13.25 25.33
CA LEU A 565 29.20 -12.21 24.59
C LEU A 565 30.21 -11.13 24.21
N ALA A 566 30.27 -10.79 22.93
CA ALA A 566 31.21 -9.79 22.44
C ALA A 566 30.57 -8.90 21.37
N ASP A 567 30.99 -7.63 21.35
CA ASP A 567 30.80 -6.76 20.19
C ASP A 567 31.71 -7.25 19.06
N ALA A 568 31.18 -7.35 17.84
CA ALA A 568 31.91 -7.86 16.70
C ALA A 568 33.15 -7.02 16.37
N ASP A 569 33.06 -5.69 16.43
CA ASP A 569 34.19 -4.81 16.14
C ASP A 569 35.32 -5.01 17.14
N SER A 570 34.98 -5.07 18.43
CA SER A 570 35.96 -5.35 19.49
C SER A 570 36.57 -6.74 19.32
N PHE A 571 35.76 -7.76 19.03
CA PHE A 571 36.28 -9.12 18.83
C PHE A 571 37.27 -9.22 17.66
N LEU A 572 37.03 -8.47 16.57
CA LEU A 572 37.91 -8.47 15.39
C LEU A 572 39.21 -7.68 15.58
N GLN A 573 39.23 -6.68 16.48
CA GLN A 573 40.40 -5.83 16.72
C GLN A 573 41.45 -6.43 17.66
N TYR A 574 41.06 -7.39 18.51
CA TYR A 574 41.93 -7.94 19.57
C TYR A 574 42.30 -9.41 19.34
N GLU A 575 43.34 -9.87 20.03
CA GLU A 575 43.81 -11.25 19.98
C GLU A 575 42.77 -12.23 20.55
N GLN A 576 42.32 -13.16 19.71
CA GLN A 576 41.15 -14.02 19.99
C GLN A 576 41.49 -15.35 20.68
N GLU A 577 42.78 -15.62 20.97
CA GLU A 577 43.25 -16.96 21.34
C GLU A 577 42.55 -17.53 22.60
N GLY A 578 42.41 -16.71 23.66
CA GLY A 578 41.72 -17.12 24.88
C GLY A 578 40.23 -17.40 24.67
N THR A 579 39.56 -16.54 23.89
CA THR A 579 38.14 -16.68 23.54
C THR A 579 37.90 -17.95 22.72
N LEU A 580 38.70 -18.16 21.67
CA LEU A 580 38.58 -19.34 20.81
C LEU A 580 38.94 -20.62 21.56
N SER A 581 39.89 -20.59 22.50
CA SER A 581 40.20 -21.73 23.38
C SER A 581 38.99 -22.12 24.25
N ALA A 582 38.32 -21.15 24.87
CA ALA A 582 37.12 -21.41 25.67
C ALA A 582 35.96 -21.95 24.81
N VAL A 583 35.75 -21.40 23.60
CA VAL A 583 34.76 -21.94 22.65
C VAL A 583 35.10 -23.38 22.28
N LYS A 584 36.37 -23.67 21.96
CA LYS A 584 36.82 -25.02 21.62
C LYS A 584 36.56 -26.03 22.75
N GLN A 585 36.58 -25.58 24.00
CA GLN A 585 36.28 -26.39 25.19
C GLN A 585 34.77 -26.58 25.47
N GLY A 586 33.90 -25.80 24.83
CA GLY A 586 32.44 -25.94 24.94
C GLY A 586 31.67 -24.65 25.19
N ALA A 587 32.34 -23.50 25.32
CA ALA A 587 31.65 -22.21 25.45
C ALA A 587 31.00 -21.79 24.12
N ARG A 588 30.03 -20.88 24.19
CA ARG A 588 29.33 -20.35 23.03
C ARG A 588 29.68 -18.88 22.85
N LEU A 589 30.36 -18.54 21.76
CA LEU A 589 30.64 -17.14 21.41
C LEU A 589 29.46 -16.57 20.64
N VAL A 590 28.87 -15.48 21.10
CA VAL A 590 27.78 -14.78 20.40
C VAL A 590 28.25 -13.39 20.00
N LEU A 591 28.24 -13.13 18.70
CA LEU A 591 28.67 -11.88 18.06
C LEU A 591 27.46 -11.20 17.42
N PHE A 592 27.22 -9.95 17.80
CA PHE A 592 26.17 -9.12 17.21
C PHE A 592 26.76 -8.11 16.24
N SER A 593 26.05 -7.86 15.13
CA SER A 593 26.33 -6.77 14.19
C SER A 593 27.75 -6.77 13.62
N LEU A 594 28.18 -7.89 13.01
CA LEU A 594 29.45 -7.90 12.28
C LEU A 594 29.46 -6.78 11.22
N PRO A 595 30.55 -6.00 11.10
CA PRO A 595 30.63 -4.94 10.11
C PRO A 595 30.58 -5.50 8.68
N GLU A 596 30.19 -4.68 7.70
CA GLU A 596 30.21 -5.08 6.30
C GLU A 596 31.64 -5.43 5.83
N GLY A 597 31.75 -6.48 5.01
CA GLY A 597 33.05 -6.94 4.49
C GLY A 597 33.29 -8.43 4.68
N GLU A 598 34.55 -8.82 4.51
CA GLU A 598 35.02 -10.19 4.66
C GLU A 598 35.82 -10.33 5.96
N HIS A 599 35.42 -11.30 6.79
CA HIS A 599 36.01 -11.53 8.11
C HIS A 599 36.51 -12.97 8.24
N ASP A 600 37.76 -13.15 8.67
CA ASP A 600 38.26 -14.46 9.10
C ASP A 600 37.91 -14.66 10.57
N ILE A 601 37.04 -15.63 10.84
CA ILE A 601 36.59 -15.97 12.18
C ILE A 601 36.93 -17.43 12.44
N ALA A 602 37.99 -17.64 13.21
CA ALA A 602 38.50 -18.95 13.57
C ALA A 602 38.87 -19.84 12.36
N GLY A 603 39.38 -19.24 11.28
CA GLY A 603 39.76 -19.92 10.04
C GLY A 603 38.61 -20.09 9.05
N HIS A 604 37.46 -19.48 9.31
CA HIS A 604 36.27 -19.51 8.46
C HIS A 604 35.97 -18.11 7.93
N LEU A 605 35.72 -18.01 6.63
CA LEU A 605 35.42 -16.74 5.97
C LEU A 605 33.93 -16.38 6.14
N VAL A 606 33.64 -15.29 6.83
CA VAL A 606 32.27 -14.78 6.99
C VAL A 606 32.13 -13.50 6.16
N LYS A 607 31.23 -13.53 5.16
CA LYS A 607 30.97 -12.39 4.28
C LYS A 607 29.68 -11.69 4.66
N VAL A 608 29.79 -10.41 5.01
CA VAL A 608 28.66 -9.56 5.39
C VAL A 608 28.42 -8.53 4.30
N LEU A 609 27.17 -8.43 3.83
CA LEU A 609 26.71 -7.50 2.81
C LEU A 609 25.55 -6.65 3.34
N PRO A 610 25.37 -5.42 2.85
CA PRO A 610 24.14 -4.68 3.08
C PRO A 610 22.93 -5.43 2.50
N THR A 611 21.76 -5.26 3.11
CA THR A 611 20.51 -5.77 2.56
C THR A 611 20.13 -5.02 1.29
N GLY A 612 19.91 -5.75 0.20
CA GLY A 612 19.41 -5.15 -1.05
C GLY A 612 18.04 -4.48 -0.87
N MET A 613 17.73 -3.47 -1.70
CA MET A 613 16.51 -2.64 -1.68
C MET A 613 16.37 -1.68 -0.51
N ALA A 614 16.28 -2.18 0.74
CA ALA A 614 16.02 -1.37 1.93
C ALA A 614 16.35 -2.16 3.21
N GLU A 615 16.38 -1.48 4.34
CA GLU A 615 16.38 -2.12 5.67
C GLU A 615 15.11 -2.97 5.88
N ARG A 616 15.16 -3.92 6.83
CA ARG A 616 14.17 -5.01 6.89
C ARG A 616 13.27 -4.97 8.13
N HIS A 617 11.99 -5.21 7.88
CA HIS A 617 10.92 -5.31 8.88
C HIS A 617 10.51 -6.75 9.21
N PHE A 618 11.17 -7.73 8.60
CA PHE A 618 10.84 -9.15 8.72
C PHE A 618 12.12 -9.97 8.54
N VAL A 619 12.22 -11.07 9.27
CA VAL A 619 13.23 -12.10 9.05
C VAL A 619 12.58 -13.48 9.17
N SER A 620 12.94 -14.40 8.28
CA SER A 620 12.39 -15.75 8.28
C SER A 620 13.02 -16.59 9.38
N ARG A 621 12.21 -17.37 10.10
CA ARG A 621 12.68 -18.31 11.12
C ARG A 621 12.78 -19.74 10.60
N ASP A 622 12.54 -19.96 9.32
CA ASP A 622 12.35 -21.28 8.73
C ASP A 622 13.68 -22.04 8.44
N SER A 623 14.56 -22.13 9.44
CA SER A 623 15.90 -22.73 9.33
C SER A 623 16.04 -24.12 9.99
N ASN A 624 14.94 -24.64 10.56
CA ASN A 624 14.93 -25.83 11.45
C ASN A 624 15.89 -25.73 12.66
N HIS A 625 16.45 -24.55 12.95
CA HIS A 625 17.41 -24.40 14.04
C HIS A 625 16.73 -24.49 15.41
N ALA A 626 17.44 -25.01 16.40
CA ALA A 626 16.89 -25.17 17.75
C ALA A 626 16.48 -23.82 18.37
N CYS A 627 17.23 -22.75 18.08
CA CYS A 627 16.97 -21.39 18.56
C CYS A 627 15.64 -20.81 18.07
N VAL A 628 15.08 -21.32 16.96
CA VAL A 628 13.83 -20.81 16.38
C VAL A 628 12.65 -21.75 16.54
N SER A 629 12.86 -22.92 17.18
CA SER A 629 11.83 -23.94 17.38
C SER A 629 10.58 -23.46 18.14
N GLY A 630 10.73 -22.43 18.98
CA GLY A 630 9.64 -21.82 19.74
C GLY A 630 8.82 -20.78 18.96
N PHE A 631 9.27 -20.31 17.81
CA PHE A 631 8.68 -19.17 17.10
C PHE A 631 7.52 -19.57 16.18
N LYS A 632 6.50 -18.71 16.10
CA LYS A 632 5.50 -18.71 15.03
C LYS A 632 5.99 -17.83 13.87
N GLU A 633 5.38 -18.02 12.70
CA GLU A 633 5.79 -17.38 11.44
C GLU A 633 5.79 -15.85 11.49
N ASP A 634 4.81 -15.24 12.17
CA ASP A 634 4.67 -13.78 12.28
C ASP A 634 5.35 -13.17 13.52
N ASP A 635 6.13 -13.95 14.30
CA ASP A 635 6.73 -13.43 15.54
C ASP A 635 7.88 -12.43 15.27
N LEU A 636 8.58 -12.58 14.14
CA LEU A 636 9.79 -11.82 13.78
C LEU A 636 9.49 -10.79 12.68
N ARG A 637 8.50 -9.92 12.91
CA ARG A 637 8.19 -8.77 12.06
C ARG A 637 7.66 -7.57 12.83
N PHE A 638 7.74 -6.40 12.20
CA PHE A 638 7.11 -5.16 12.66
C PHE A 638 7.42 -4.81 14.12
N TRP A 639 8.71 -4.79 14.46
CA TRP A 639 9.16 -4.46 15.81
C TRP A 639 9.06 -2.96 16.09
N TYR A 640 8.67 -2.63 17.32
CA TYR A 640 8.57 -1.26 17.81
C TYR A 640 9.93 -0.74 18.24
N ASN A 641 10.22 0.52 17.87
CA ASN A 641 11.39 1.25 18.34
C ASN A 641 10.93 2.43 19.21
N GLN A 642 11.28 2.39 20.50
CA GLN A 642 10.87 3.43 21.46
C GLN A 642 11.44 4.81 21.13
N LYS A 643 12.66 4.89 20.57
CA LYS A 643 13.31 6.19 20.26
C LYS A 643 12.63 6.89 19.10
N LEU A 644 12.16 6.12 18.11
CA LEU A 644 11.48 6.62 16.92
C LEU A 644 9.95 6.66 17.09
N ASP A 645 9.44 6.01 18.12
CA ASP A 645 8.02 5.89 18.46
C ASP A 645 7.16 5.41 17.27
N ASN A 646 7.63 4.34 16.63
CA ASN A 646 6.95 3.65 15.54
C ASN A 646 7.51 2.23 15.34
N ILE A 647 6.84 1.46 14.49
CA ILE A 647 7.42 0.25 13.89
C ILE A 647 8.67 0.66 13.11
N SER A 648 9.75 -0.11 13.18
CA SER A 648 11.00 0.23 12.50
C SER A 648 11.67 -1.01 11.89
N PRO A 649 12.47 -0.85 10.84
CA PRO A 649 13.40 -1.88 10.41
C PRO A 649 14.38 -2.24 11.54
N PHE A 650 14.74 -3.51 11.68
CA PHE A 650 15.59 -3.99 12.79
C PHE A 650 16.90 -4.66 12.36
N TYR A 651 17.19 -4.70 11.06
CA TYR A 651 18.51 -5.00 10.51
C TYR A 651 18.65 -4.44 9.08
N ASN A 652 19.90 -4.20 8.67
CA ASN A 652 20.25 -3.65 7.36
C ASN A 652 21.45 -4.33 6.69
N SER A 653 21.95 -5.42 7.28
CA SER A 653 23.03 -6.26 6.75
C SER A 653 22.64 -7.74 6.85
N CYS A 654 23.30 -8.57 6.04
CA CYS A 654 23.09 -10.01 5.98
C CYS A 654 24.41 -10.73 5.71
N ILE A 655 24.45 -12.02 6.04
CA ILE A 655 25.61 -12.89 5.85
C ILE A 655 25.35 -13.80 4.66
N LEU A 656 26.33 -13.95 3.77
CA LEU A 656 26.24 -14.91 2.68
C LEU A 656 26.32 -16.36 3.20
N PRO A 657 25.54 -17.28 2.62
CA PRO A 657 25.54 -18.67 3.03
C PRO A 657 26.87 -19.34 2.66
N GLU A 658 27.41 -20.12 3.59
CA GLU A 658 28.62 -20.92 3.42
C GLU A 658 28.37 -22.33 3.98
N PRO A 659 28.97 -23.40 3.44
CA PRO A 659 28.67 -24.79 3.85
C PRO A 659 28.91 -25.09 5.33
N TYR A 660 29.79 -24.33 5.99
CA TYR A 660 30.13 -24.46 7.42
C TYR A 660 29.29 -23.56 8.34
N ILE A 661 28.42 -22.70 7.78
CA ILE A 661 27.51 -21.86 8.55
C ILE A 661 26.13 -22.53 8.56
N LYS A 662 25.71 -22.99 9.74
CA LYS A 662 24.35 -23.50 9.94
C LYS A 662 23.39 -22.31 10.14
N PRO A 663 22.38 -22.12 9.29
CA PRO A 663 21.50 -20.96 9.40
C PRO A 663 20.58 -21.04 10.63
N ILE A 664 20.30 -19.87 11.22
CA ILE A 664 19.31 -19.69 12.29
C ILE A 664 18.16 -18.81 11.81
N LEU A 665 18.47 -17.68 11.20
CA LEU A 665 17.50 -16.72 10.66
C LEU A 665 17.82 -16.46 9.19
N LEU A 666 16.81 -16.54 8.34
CA LEU A 666 16.94 -16.49 6.88
C LEU A 666 16.40 -15.16 6.32
N THR A 667 17.01 -14.70 5.24
CA THR A 667 16.63 -13.50 4.47
C THR A 667 17.06 -13.71 3.02
N GLY A 668 16.93 -12.67 2.20
CA GLY A 668 17.50 -12.61 0.86
C GLY A 668 18.09 -11.24 0.59
N THR A 669 19.04 -11.19 -0.34
CA THR A 669 19.66 -9.96 -0.81
C THR A 669 19.87 -9.98 -2.32
N GLY A 670 19.94 -8.81 -2.96
CA GLY A 670 20.06 -8.67 -4.41
C GLY A 670 20.27 -7.22 -4.84
N ASN A 671 20.73 -7.01 -6.07
CA ASN A 671 21.03 -5.67 -6.59
C ASN A 671 19.74 -4.87 -6.93
N SER A 672 19.60 -3.67 -6.37
CA SER A 672 18.34 -2.92 -6.20
C SER A 672 17.92 -2.01 -7.36
N GLY A 673 18.09 -2.45 -8.62
CA GLY A 673 17.73 -1.64 -9.79
C GLY A 673 16.37 -2.00 -10.42
N PHE A 674 15.53 -1.00 -10.72
CA PHE A 674 14.42 -1.15 -11.67
C PHE A 674 14.98 -1.48 -13.06
N GLY A 675 14.90 -2.76 -13.46
CA GLY A 675 15.28 -3.24 -14.80
C GLY A 675 16.61 -3.98 -14.94
N GLY A 676 17.33 -4.30 -13.86
CA GLY A 676 18.58 -5.08 -13.92
C GLY A 676 18.39 -6.59 -13.87
N THR A 677 19.28 -7.37 -14.46
CA THR A 677 19.30 -8.86 -14.51
C THR A 677 19.58 -9.49 -13.13
N HIS A 678 18.52 -9.58 -12.32
CA HIS A 678 18.02 -10.72 -11.51
C HIS A 678 19.01 -11.81 -11.05
N GLU A 679 19.82 -11.53 -10.03
CA GLU A 679 20.28 -12.56 -9.08
C GLU A 679 19.92 -12.07 -7.67
N TRP A 680 18.84 -12.63 -7.13
CA TRP A 680 18.57 -12.58 -5.69
C TRP A 680 19.19 -13.84 -5.10
N THR A 681 19.91 -13.68 -4.00
CA THR A 681 20.60 -14.78 -3.33
C THR A 681 20.01 -14.93 -1.94
N ASP A 682 19.80 -16.19 -1.55
CA ASP A 682 19.54 -16.54 -0.16
C ASP A 682 20.66 -16.02 0.73
N ALA A 683 20.29 -15.49 1.88
CA ALA A 683 21.22 -15.00 2.89
C ALA A 683 20.69 -15.32 4.27
N LEU A 684 21.54 -15.16 5.29
CA LEU A 684 21.16 -15.37 6.67
C LEU A 684 21.41 -14.11 7.50
N VAL A 685 20.55 -13.87 8.48
CA VAL A 685 20.70 -12.79 9.47
C VAL A 685 21.42 -13.32 10.70
N ALA A 686 21.26 -14.60 11.00
CA ALA A 686 21.93 -15.27 12.09
C ALA A 686 22.32 -16.71 11.72
N GLY A 687 23.46 -17.17 12.21
CA GLY A 687 24.05 -18.46 11.86
C GLY A 687 25.08 -18.94 12.87
N ASP A 688 25.37 -20.24 12.84
CA ASP A 688 26.30 -20.94 13.71
C ASP A 688 27.46 -21.57 12.93
N ILE A 689 28.68 -21.41 13.43
CA ILE A 689 29.86 -22.17 13.03
C ILE A 689 30.26 -23.07 14.20
N ALA A 690 30.27 -24.38 13.98
CA ALA A 690 30.76 -25.33 14.98
C ALA A 690 32.28 -25.17 15.16
N TYR A 691 32.76 -25.06 16.39
CA TYR A 691 34.18 -24.88 16.68
C TYR A 691 34.61 -25.66 17.93
N GLY A 692 35.31 -26.78 17.73
CA GLY A 692 35.61 -27.73 18.80
C GLY A 692 34.33 -28.31 19.40
N ASN A 693 34.19 -28.22 20.73
CA ASN A 693 32.99 -28.64 21.44
C ASN A 693 31.94 -27.52 21.60
N GLY A 694 32.25 -26.30 21.17
CA GLY A 694 31.37 -25.13 21.27
C GLY A 694 30.86 -24.64 19.92
N VAL A 695 30.34 -23.42 19.91
CA VAL A 695 29.81 -22.76 18.71
C VAL A 695 30.15 -21.28 18.70
N ILE A 696 30.44 -20.76 17.50
CA ILE A 696 30.51 -19.34 17.21
C ILE A 696 29.23 -18.96 16.50
N ARG A 697 28.47 -18.05 17.10
CA ARG A 697 27.17 -17.60 16.63
C ARG A 697 27.21 -16.14 16.24
N PHE A 698 26.60 -15.83 15.11
CA PHE A 698 26.48 -14.47 14.60
C PHE A 698 25.02 -14.07 14.51
N CYS A 699 24.72 -12.79 14.73
CA CYS A 699 23.41 -12.22 14.47
C CYS A 699 23.55 -10.74 14.05
N GLN A 700 23.03 -10.39 12.88
CA GLN A 700 23.06 -9.01 12.35
C GLN A 700 22.02 -8.08 13.00
N ILE A 701 21.19 -8.60 13.90
CA ILE A 701 20.22 -7.80 14.66
C ILE A 701 20.92 -7.28 15.92
N ALA A 702 20.95 -5.97 16.10
CA ALA A 702 21.45 -5.32 17.31
C ALA A 702 20.47 -5.53 18.48
N MET A 703 20.47 -6.72 19.08
CA MET A 703 19.40 -7.17 20.01
C MET A 703 19.12 -6.21 21.17
N SER A 704 20.15 -5.57 21.75
CA SER A 704 19.98 -4.63 22.86
C SER A 704 19.07 -3.46 22.57
N GLU A 705 18.89 -3.08 21.30
CA GLU A 705 17.99 -2.01 20.89
C GLU A 705 16.51 -2.43 20.91
N TRP A 706 16.23 -3.74 20.87
CA TRP A 706 14.89 -4.27 20.60
C TRP A 706 14.27 -5.06 21.75
N ILE A 707 15.10 -5.72 22.58
CA ILE A 707 14.64 -6.65 23.63
C ILE A 707 13.72 -6.01 24.68
N ALA A 708 13.93 -4.73 25.00
CA ALA A 708 13.18 -4.07 26.07
C ALA A 708 11.71 -3.89 25.69
N GLU A 709 11.47 -3.66 24.41
CA GLU A 709 10.13 -3.37 23.90
C GLU A 709 9.48 -4.56 23.21
N ASN A 710 10.23 -5.48 22.63
CA ASN A 710 9.65 -6.52 21.78
C ASN A 710 9.80 -7.89 22.44
N GLY A 711 8.68 -8.50 22.83
CA GLY A 711 8.65 -9.81 23.48
C GLY A 711 9.29 -10.92 22.64
N SER A 712 9.10 -10.88 21.32
CA SER A 712 9.74 -11.82 20.40
C SER A 712 11.25 -11.56 20.25
N ALA A 713 11.72 -10.31 20.35
CA ALA A 713 13.14 -10.01 20.40
C ALA A 713 13.77 -10.53 21.69
N GLY A 714 13.11 -10.34 22.84
CA GLY A 714 13.57 -10.91 24.12
C GLY A 714 13.65 -12.43 24.11
N LEU A 715 12.66 -13.10 23.52
CA LEU A 715 12.70 -14.54 23.31
C LEU A 715 13.86 -14.95 22.39
N LEU A 716 14.10 -14.21 21.30
CA LEU A 716 15.18 -14.51 20.35
C LEU A 716 16.54 -14.39 21.03
N ALA A 717 16.76 -13.30 21.77
CA ALA A 717 17.97 -13.13 22.57
C ALA A 717 18.17 -14.31 23.54
N LYS A 718 17.10 -14.75 24.21
CA LYS A 718 17.15 -15.92 25.11
C LYS A 718 17.60 -17.17 24.41
N GLU A 719 17.02 -17.46 23.26
CA GLU A 719 17.32 -18.67 22.49
C GLU A 719 18.73 -18.62 21.87
N LEU A 720 19.18 -17.44 21.42
CA LEU A 720 20.55 -17.23 20.93
C LEU A 720 21.61 -17.36 22.04
N LEU A 721 21.26 -17.06 23.30
CA LEU A 721 22.17 -17.21 24.43
C LEU A 721 22.04 -18.55 25.14
N SER A 722 20.95 -19.32 24.99
CA SER A 722 20.71 -20.54 25.80
C SER A 722 20.91 -21.86 25.07
N ARG A 723 20.69 -21.90 23.76
CA ARG A 723 20.91 -23.09 22.93
C ARG A 723 22.20 -23.00 22.14
#